data_AF-A0A7C7Q3L6-F1
#
_entry.id   AF-A0A7C7Q3L6-F1
#
_cell.length_a   1.000
_cell.length_b   1.000
_cell.length_c   1.000
_cell.angle_alpha   90.00
_cell.angle_beta   90.00
_cell.angle_gamma   90.00
#
_symmetry.space_group_name_H-M   'P 1'
#
loop_
_entity.id
_entity.type
_entity.pdbx_description
1 polymer ?
#
loop_
_entity_poly.entity_id
_entity_poly.type
_entity_poly.pdbx_seq_one_letter_code
_entity_poly.pdbx_strand_id
1 'polypeptide(L)'
;MPEYTLSLRDYWRILRKRKTVVFFTTLTLGFFSFAFATVKKPVPMYSATASVKYEKSFTLTGLYMQTMTWWGSEGLDTQAEIIRSYPVMERAAKKLGYIDPDLTSEQIRSDERLMGIVLNLQSKVSTRVAGYTNIIDITVTSSDPKEAQHLANAVAEAYREYNAEEKNKRIIEAKKFIEQQLAIKREELRKAEEALRKFREEHDLIYLDSRTSEVISELSRARSEYEQLDRTLKEISSMIDQLKRREPLSKEAMGLFADQASGVFRSLNDRLVSLRLQRGTLLKVYTERHPEIQRIDSEIEEVAESMIAELTAQKETLERRKELVEQKLKRLTEEFKALPQEGLILDRLQREVEVIKDVVRLLESKYQEALIKESEKVEEVSIVRPALRPRYPINPPKTKTAAFAGVVMGLVLGVVFAFVVESLDTSIGAIEDVERYLEVPVLGIIPHMGVEEIKRTLLEKYAERDDEETLDMKARLVAHFAPRSTLAESYRALRTNMQFIGLEQGAKTFLITSASRAEGKTTVAVNLAIAIAQAGNRVLLVEGDLRVPMVSRIFGIDKSPGLSEVILGSHRWEDAVRTVTDIMMGKIEMEDLLAVPGMDNLHIITSGGIPPNPAELLSSHRMGEFISQVREQYDVVIFDSAPVLPVADAVVLGSKVDGVLLVYRVGKIGRGALKRAKVQMDSVKANTLGVVLNGLRPEVSPDFQGYRYGRYYGYGQEEGPWWKRLFRMSRFSRKGRAVDRFATVLESLRKERPAPEETGRRKMWPWMAAGLVLLIFALGVGFLWQRGYLRIFTGRIRPEKQGVVQESSPELEISGPQEMKEEPVEGGLPAPEGPQPVPLPGEEGHPYVVHLSSHRYLSLANREVGLLREKGYNAFVASARIPDKGLFYRVLVGDFVTEEEARRTADQLVAAGRAQYAGVLKLPYAILVGSFPSEGAVEREAQKLRIQGLSPYSVRVRLPDEGTEYRLFVGAFATRDEAEAVAGELEKEGISGRIVLR
;
A
#
# COMPACT_ATOMS: atom_id res chain seq x y z
N MET A 1 33.80 -20.90 -12.28
CA MET A 1 33.64 -19.54 -12.87
C MET A 1 34.13 -18.56 -11.82
N PRO A 2 35.06 -17.64 -12.11
CA PRO A 2 35.48 -16.65 -11.11
C PRO A 2 34.28 -15.77 -10.74
N GLU A 3 34.04 -15.58 -9.45
CA GLU A 3 33.02 -14.67 -8.93
C GLU A 3 33.33 -13.25 -9.39
N TYR A 4 32.59 -12.77 -10.39
CA TYR A 4 32.59 -11.36 -10.76
C TYR A 4 31.83 -10.60 -9.67
N THR A 5 32.54 -9.97 -8.75
CA THR A 5 31.96 -8.93 -7.90
C THR A 5 31.68 -7.70 -8.76
N LEU A 6 30.49 -7.63 -9.35
CA LEU A 6 30.03 -6.45 -10.06
C LEU A 6 30.04 -5.25 -9.11
N SER A 7 30.86 -4.26 -9.41
CA SER A 7 30.93 -3.03 -8.62
C SER A 7 29.72 -2.14 -8.90
N LEU A 8 29.37 -1.24 -7.97
CA LEU A 8 28.32 -0.23 -8.20
C LEU A 8 28.55 0.60 -9.48
N ARG A 9 29.82 0.77 -9.89
CA ARG A 9 30.18 1.44 -11.14
C ARG A 9 29.73 0.63 -12.37
N ASP A 10 29.76 -0.69 -12.31
CA ASP A 10 29.35 -1.57 -13.40
C ASP A 10 27.82 -1.52 -13.59
N TYR A 11 27.05 -1.57 -12.51
CA TYR A 11 25.59 -1.38 -12.57
C TYR A 11 25.22 -0.02 -13.19
N TRP A 12 25.93 1.04 -12.82
CA TRP A 12 25.71 2.37 -13.40
C TRP A 12 26.10 2.46 -14.89
N ARG A 13 27.19 1.78 -15.29
CA ARG A 13 27.64 1.70 -16.68
C ARG A 13 26.58 1.05 -17.58
N ILE A 14 25.99 -0.05 -17.11
CA ILE A 14 24.96 -0.81 -17.84
C ILE A 14 23.72 0.06 -18.06
N LEU A 15 23.24 0.72 -17.00
CA LEU A 15 22.09 1.61 -17.07
C LEU A 15 22.33 2.80 -18.02
N ARG A 16 23.53 3.40 -18.00
CA ARG A 16 23.87 4.51 -18.89
C ARG A 16 23.96 4.08 -20.36
N LYS A 17 24.53 2.91 -20.63
CA LYS A 17 24.67 2.32 -21.99
C LYS A 17 23.30 1.95 -22.56
N ARG A 18 22.37 1.44 -21.74
CA ARG A 18 21.06 0.93 -22.17
C ARG A 18 19.88 1.81 -21.76
N LYS A 19 20.10 3.10 -21.46
CA LYS A 19 19.06 4.07 -21.06
C LYS A 19 17.86 4.14 -22.02
N THR A 20 18.07 3.90 -23.31
CA THR A 20 16.99 3.87 -24.31
C THR A 20 16.05 2.69 -24.12
N VAL A 21 16.57 1.54 -23.67
CA VAL A 21 15.76 0.34 -23.37
C VAL A 21 14.88 0.60 -22.16
N VAL A 22 15.46 1.16 -21.09
CA VAL A 22 14.73 1.53 -19.87
C VAL A 22 13.64 2.55 -20.17
N PHE A 23 13.96 3.60 -20.95
CA PHE A 23 13.00 4.64 -21.30
C PHE A 23 11.84 4.11 -22.15
N PHE A 24 12.14 3.31 -23.18
CA PHE A 24 11.14 2.77 -24.09
C PHE A 24 10.16 1.83 -23.37
N THR A 25 10.67 0.91 -22.55
CA THR A 25 9.86 -0.03 -21.75
C THR A 25 8.99 0.68 -20.72
N THR A 26 9.54 1.70 -20.04
CA THR A 26 8.78 2.55 -19.11
C THR A 26 7.61 3.26 -19.79
N LEU A 27 7.86 3.83 -20.97
CA LEU A 27 6.87 4.62 -21.69
C LEU A 27 5.77 3.74 -22.30
N THR A 28 6.12 2.56 -22.82
CA THR A 28 5.13 1.59 -23.34
C THR A 28 4.24 1.04 -22.24
N LEU A 29 4.81 0.55 -21.12
CA LEU A 29 4.03 0.03 -19.99
C LEU A 29 3.16 1.11 -19.33
N GLY A 30 3.69 2.33 -19.19
CA GLY A 30 2.91 3.48 -18.71
C GLY A 30 1.72 3.79 -19.62
N PHE A 31 1.92 3.81 -20.94
CA PHE A 31 0.86 4.03 -21.92
C PHE A 31 -0.19 2.92 -21.90
N PHE A 32 0.21 1.65 -21.89
CA PHE A 32 -0.72 0.52 -21.85
C PHE A 32 -1.54 0.48 -20.55
N SER A 33 -0.92 0.76 -19.41
CA SER A 33 -1.64 0.84 -18.14
C SER A 33 -2.67 1.97 -18.14
N PHE A 34 -2.30 3.14 -18.68
CA PHE A 34 -3.24 4.26 -18.85
C PHE A 34 -4.41 3.90 -19.78
N ALA A 35 -4.11 3.32 -20.95
CA ALA A 35 -5.12 2.89 -21.92
C ALA A 35 -6.09 1.85 -21.31
N PHE A 36 -5.56 0.84 -20.63
CA PHE A 36 -6.35 -0.18 -19.93
C PHE A 36 -7.26 0.43 -18.86
N ALA A 37 -6.73 1.33 -18.03
CA ALA A 37 -7.50 2.03 -17.01
C ALA A 37 -8.60 2.94 -17.60
N THR A 38 -8.38 3.50 -18.80
CA THR A 38 -9.41 4.29 -19.48
C THR A 38 -10.54 3.45 -20.07
N VAL A 39 -10.26 2.21 -20.49
CA VAL A 39 -11.26 1.30 -21.06
C VAL A 39 -12.12 0.66 -19.95
N LYS A 40 -11.54 0.35 -18.78
CA LYS A 40 -12.25 -0.28 -17.65
C LYS A 40 -12.86 0.71 -16.64
N LYS A 41 -13.23 1.92 -17.07
CA LYS A 41 -13.88 2.88 -16.16
C LYS A 41 -15.23 2.33 -15.68
N PRO A 42 -15.49 2.23 -14.35
CA PRO A 42 -16.79 1.82 -13.84
C PRO A 42 -17.84 2.90 -14.15
N VAL A 43 -19.12 2.50 -14.19
CA VAL A 43 -20.23 3.45 -14.32
C VAL A 43 -20.20 4.39 -13.13
N PRO A 44 -20.26 5.72 -13.32
CA PRO A 44 -20.22 6.67 -12.22
C PRO A 44 -21.46 6.52 -11.35
N MET A 45 -21.24 6.32 -10.05
CA MET A 45 -22.27 6.29 -9.02
C MET A 45 -22.23 7.60 -8.25
N TYR A 46 -23.38 8.19 -8.00
CA TYR A 46 -23.54 9.44 -7.27
C TYR A 46 -24.34 9.18 -6.00
N SER A 47 -24.06 9.96 -4.97
CA SER A 47 -24.74 9.86 -3.68
C SER A 47 -25.30 11.23 -3.31
N ALA A 48 -26.57 11.28 -2.90
CA ALA A 48 -27.19 12.49 -2.37
C ALA A 48 -27.80 12.17 -0.99
N THR A 49 -27.68 13.12 -0.06
CA THR A 49 -28.12 12.92 1.32
C THR A 49 -29.09 14.02 1.72
N ALA A 50 -30.29 13.64 2.16
CA ALA A 50 -31.23 14.51 2.86
C ALA A 50 -31.18 14.19 4.36
N SER A 51 -31.26 15.20 5.22
CA SER A 51 -31.22 15.02 6.67
C SER A 51 -32.57 15.42 7.27
N VAL A 52 -33.17 14.51 8.03
CA VAL A 52 -34.41 14.75 8.78
C VAL A 52 -34.14 14.75 10.27
N LYS A 53 -34.82 15.59 11.03
CA LYS A 53 -34.75 15.63 12.50
C LYS A 53 -36.04 15.06 13.06
N TYR A 54 -35.91 14.11 13.98
CA TYR A 54 -37.03 13.51 14.69
C TYR A 54 -37.07 14.02 16.14
N GLU A 55 -38.10 14.76 16.50
CA GLU A 55 -38.35 15.21 17.87
C GLU A 55 -39.64 14.61 18.39
N LYS A 56 -39.50 13.77 19.42
CA LYS A 56 -40.64 13.15 20.07
C LYS A 56 -41.48 14.21 20.77
N SER A 57 -42.73 14.37 20.34
CA SER A 57 -43.73 15.16 21.06
C SER A 57 -44.13 14.43 22.35
N PHE A 58 -44.30 15.14 23.46
CA PHE A 58 -44.64 14.51 24.74
C PHE A 58 -45.97 13.74 24.65
N THR A 59 -45.90 12.41 24.80
CA THR A 59 -47.06 11.51 24.79
C THR A 59 -47.88 11.63 26.08
N LEU A 60 -49.21 11.48 25.95
CA LEU A 60 -50.21 11.38 27.03
C LEU A 60 -49.90 10.17 27.94
N THR A 61 -48.98 10.32 28.89
CA THR A 61 -48.39 9.18 29.63
C THR A 61 -49.10 8.83 30.94
N GLY A 62 -50.30 9.38 31.20
CA GLY A 62 -50.95 9.23 32.52
C GLY A 62 -51.96 8.10 32.68
N LEU A 63 -52.61 7.63 31.61
CA LEU A 63 -53.85 6.82 31.75
C LEU A 63 -53.87 5.51 30.96
N TYR A 64 -52.92 5.30 30.04
CA TYR A 64 -52.96 4.17 29.10
C TYR A 64 -51.78 3.20 29.22
N MET A 65 -50.77 3.52 30.03
CA MET A 65 -49.44 2.89 29.93
C MET A 65 -49.19 1.70 30.87
N GLN A 66 -50.16 1.23 31.65
CA GLN A 66 -49.95 0.08 32.53
C GLN A 66 -50.43 -1.26 31.95
N THR A 67 -51.16 -1.27 30.83
CA THR A 67 -51.77 -2.50 30.26
C THR A 67 -51.23 -2.95 28.90
N MET A 68 -50.35 -2.18 28.25
CA MET A 68 -49.65 -2.63 27.03
C MET A 68 -48.22 -2.07 26.98
N THR A 69 -47.35 -2.53 27.87
CA THR A 69 -45.90 -2.35 27.70
C THR A 69 -45.31 -3.57 27.02
N TRP A 70 -45.41 -3.60 25.70
CA TRP A 70 -44.33 -4.10 24.85
C TRP A 70 -44.01 -2.98 23.87
N TRP A 71 -42.73 -2.57 23.83
CA TRP A 71 -42.10 -1.50 23.04
C TRP A 71 -41.89 -0.17 23.79
N GLY A 72 -41.07 -0.23 24.85
CA GLY A 72 -40.44 0.94 25.46
C GLY A 72 -39.19 1.37 24.68
N SER A 73 -39.17 2.63 24.27
CA SER A 73 -38.16 3.33 23.46
C SER A 73 -38.12 2.94 21.96
N GLU A 74 -38.92 3.64 21.15
CA GLU A 74 -38.61 3.79 19.72
C GLU A 74 -37.28 4.57 19.63
N GLY A 75 -36.16 3.86 19.51
CA GLY A 75 -34.86 4.46 19.29
C GLY A 75 -34.80 5.15 17.93
N LEU A 76 -33.86 6.08 17.75
CA LEU A 76 -33.60 6.72 16.45
C LEU A 76 -33.27 5.69 15.37
N ASP A 77 -32.72 4.53 15.75
CA ASP A 77 -32.47 3.40 14.84
C ASP A 77 -33.77 2.77 14.32
N THR A 78 -34.80 2.66 15.15
CA THR A 78 -36.13 2.19 14.72
C THR A 78 -36.72 3.17 13.69
N GLN A 79 -36.59 4.47 13.94
CA GLN A 79 -37.03 5.50 12.98
C GLN A 79 -36.22 5.46 11.69
N ALA A 80 -34.90 5.21 11.76
CA ALA A 80 -34.05 5.02 10.60
C ALA A 80 -34.48 3.81 9.75
N GLU A 81 -34.97 2.74 10.35
CA GLU A 81 -35.48 1.58 9.63
C GLU A 81 -36.90 1.81 9.08
N ILE A 82 -37.75 2.56 9.80
CA ILE A 82 -39.09 2.96 9.31
C ILE A 82 -38.98 3.78 8.03
N ILE A 83 -37.96 4.65 7.89
CA ILE A 83 -37.71 5.38 6.64
C ILE A 83 -37.51 4.43 5.46
N ARG A 84 -36.92 3.25 5.68
CA ARG A 84 -36.70 2.21 4.67
C ARG A 84 -37.87 1.25 4.50
N SER A 85 -38.95 1.44 5.26
CA SER A 85 -40.12 0.58 5.21
C SER A 85 -40.89 0.73 3.89
N TYR A 86 -41.62 -0.32 3.53
CA TYR A 86 -42.42 -0.36 2.31
C TYR A 86 -43.40 0.83 2.16
N PRO A 87 -44.18 1.24 3.18
CA PRO A 87 -45.12 2.36 3.07
C PRO A 87 -44.47 3.70 2.73
N VAL A 88 -43.23 3.92 3.17
CA VAL A 88 -42.46 5.13 2.86
C VAL A 88 -41.91 5.06 1.44
N MET A 89 -41.37 3.90 1.04
CA MET A 89 -40.85 3.69 -0.32
C MET A 89 -41.95 3.74 -1.39
N GLU A 90 -43.15 3.23 -1.10
CA GLU A 90 -44.31 3.31 -1.99
C GLU A 90 -44.72 4.78 -2.22
N ARG A 91 -44.82 5.59 -1.14
CA ARG A 91 -45.12 7.02 -1.23
C ARG A 91 -44.05 7.78 -2.00
N ALA A 92 -42.77 7.46 -1.77
CA ALA A 92 -41.67 8.03 -2.53
C ALA A 92 -41.75 7.66 -4.03
N ALA A 93 -42.11 6.42 -4.36
CA ALA A 93 -42.28 5.96 -5.74
C ALA A 93 -43.42 6.69 -6.46
N LYS A 94 -44.55 6.90 -5.78
CA LYS A 94 -45.68 7.70 -6.27
C LYS A 94 -45.29 9.16 -6.51
N LYS A 95 -44.60 9.80 -5.54
CA LYS A 95 -44.11 11.19 -5.68
C LYS A 95 -43.13 11.39 -6.84
N LEU A 96 -42.33 10.38 -7.15
CA LEU A 96 -41.37 10.43 -8.26
C LEU A 96 -42.01 10.11 -9.62
N GLY A 97 -43.30 9.76 -9.65
CA GLY A 97 -44.02 9.38 -10.88
C GLY A 97 -43.63 7.99 -11.41
N TYR A 98 -43.01 7.14 -10.58
CA TYR A 98 -42.69 5.76 -10.97
C TYR A 98 -43.89 4.82 -10.85
N ILE A 99 -44.87 5.19 -10.01
CA ILE A 99 -46.13 4.46 -9.82
C ILE A 99 -47.25 5.49 -9.89
N ASP A 100 -48.38 5.09 -10.49
CA ASP A 100 -49.58 5.92 -10.57
C ASP A 100 -50.07 6.27 -9.13
N PRO A 101 -50.28 7.56 -8.81
CA PRO A 101 -50.78 8.00 -7.51
C PRO A 101 -52.12 7.36 -7.10
N ASP A 102 -52.98 7.02 -8.07
CA ASP A 102 -54.35 6.56 -7.81
C ASP A 102 -54.45 5.06 -7.46
N LEU A 103 -53.35 4.31 -7.61
CA LEU A 103 -53.32 2.87 -7.30
C LEU A 103 -53.32 2.63 -5.78
N THR A 104 -54.14 1.68 -5.33
CA THR A 104 -54.17 1.27 -3.93
C THR A 104 -52.92 0.46 -3.57
N SER A 105 -52.51 0.49 -2.29
CA SER A 105 -51.37 -0.29 -1.82
C SER A 105 -51.55 -1.80 -2.05
N GLU A 106 -52.79 -2.29 -2.08
CA GLU A 106 -53.08 -3.71 -2.37
C GLU A 106 -52.86 -4.05 -3.85
N GLN A 107 -53.28 -3.17 -4.77
CA GLN A 107 -53.01 -3.31 -6.20
C GLN A 107 -51.50 -3.30 -6.50
N ILE A 108 -50.75 -2.40 -5.86
CA ILE A 108 -49.28 -2.31 -6.01
C ILE A 108 -48.58 -3.56 -5.46
N ARG A 109 -49.07 -4.14 -4.36
CA ARG A 109 -48.52 -5.38 -3.80
C ARG A 109 -48.82 -6.60 -4.67
N SER A 110 -49.97 -6.61 -5.33
CA SER A 110 -50.39 -7.71 -6.21
C SER A 110 -49.67 -7.73 -7.56
N ASP A 111 -49.16 -6.58 -8.03
CA ASP A 111 -48.39 -6.46 -9.26
C ASP A 111 -46.89 -6.60 -9.00
N GLU A 112 -46.30 -7.68 -9.49
CA GLU A 112 -44.89 -8.02 -9.32
C GLU A 112 -43.94 -6.94 -9.90
N ARG A 113 -44.35 -6.24 -10.98
CA ARG A 113 -43.55 -5.17 -11.58
C ARG A 113 -43.52 -3.94 -10.69
N LEU A 114 -44.67 -3.53 -10.17
CA LEU A 114 -44.78 -2.37 -9.29
C LEU A 114 -44.09 -2.63 -7.95
N MET A 115 -44.23 -3.84 -7.40
CA MET A 115 -43.46 -4.28 -6.24
C MET A 115 -41.95 -4.21 -6.49
N GLY A 116 -41.49 -4.69 -7.65
CA GLY A 116 -40.09 -4.63 -8.05
C GLY A 116 -39.51 -3.22 -8.11
N ILE A 117 -40.32 -2.23 -8.51
CA ILE A 117 -39.93 -0.81 -8.48
C ILE A 117 -39.69 -0.34 -7.04
N VAL A 118 -40.61 -0.64 -6.11
CA VAL A 118 -40.49 -0.22 -4.70
C VAL A 118 -39.27 -0.86 -4.04
N LEU A 119 -39.04 -2.16 -4.25
CA LEU A 119 -37.88 -2.87 -3.71
C LEU A 119 -36.55 -2.36 -4.27
N ASN A 120 -36.51 -1.99 -5.57
CA ASN A 120 -35.33 -1.38 -6.17
C ASN A 120 -35.00 -0.04 -5.52
N LEU A 121 -36.00 0.82 -5.28
CA LEU A 121 -35.81 2.09 -4.58
C LEU A 121 -35.31 1.86 -3.15
N GLN A 122 -35.88 0.89 -2.44
CA GLN A 122 -35.43 0.52 -1.10
C GLN A 122 -33.94 0.13 -1.06
N SER A 123 -33.47 -0.61 -2.07
CA SER A 123 -32.05 -1.01 -2.19
C SER A 123 -31.10 0.16 -2.43
N LYS A 124 -31.58 1.23 -3.08
CA LYS A 124 -30.82 2.46 -3.34
C LYS A 124 -30.73 3.39 -2.12
N VAL A 125 -31.62 3.21 -1.14
CA VAL A 125 -31.76 4.07 0.04
C VAL A 125 -31.08 3.43 1.25
N SER A 126 -30.26 4.23 1.93
CA SER A 126 -29.61 3.89 3.20
C SER A 126 -29.87 4.98 4.22
N THR A 127 -30.03 4.60 5.47
CA THR A 127 -30.28 5.54 6.57
C THR A 127 -29.20 5.40 7.63
N ARG A 128 -28.84 6.51 8.27
CA ARG A 128 -27.87 6.52 9.36
C ARG A 128 -28.22 7.63 10.34
N VAL A 129 -28.20 7.32 11.63
CA VAL A 129 -28.29 8.33 12.69
C VAL A 129 -26.98 9.11 12.77
N ALA A 130 -27.05 10.45 12.71
CA ALA A 130 -25.89 11.33 12.71
C ALA A 130 -25.32 11.50 14.13
N GLY A 131 -24.48 10.56 14.57
CA GLY A 131 -23.83 10.60 15.89
C GLY A 131 -24.83 10.45 17.05
N TYR A 132 -24.70 11.27 18.10
CA TYR A 132 -25.63 11.33 19.24
C TYR A 132 -26.67 12.45 19.07
N THR A 133 -27.17 12.64 17.85
CA THR A 133 -28.15 13.70 17.55
C THR A 133 -29.47 13.09 17.10
N ASN A 134 -30.54 13.87 17.18
CA ASN A 134 -31.87 13.52 16.69
C ASN A 134 -32.01 13.62 15.16
N ILE A 135 -30.90 13.57 14.42
CA ILE A 135 -30.85 13.73 12.97
C ILE A 135 -30.58 12.38 12.31
N ILE A 136 -31.39 12.04 11.31
CA ILE A 136 -31.25 10.85 10.48
C ILE A 136 -30.90 11.31 9.06
N ASP A 137 -29.75 10.84 8.58
CA ASP A 137 -29.29 11.05 7.22
C ASP A 137 -29.86 9.95 6.31
N ILE A 138 -30.62 10.37 5.30
CA ILE A 138 -31.20 9.54 4.24
C ILE A 138 -30.30 9.69 3.02
N THR A 139 -29.48 8.68 2.77
CA THR A 139 -28.51 8.66 1.68
C THR A 139 -28.97 7.75 0.54
N VAL A 140 -29.05 8.31 -0.66
CA VAL A 140 -29.49 7.62 -1.86
C VAL A 140 -28.34 7.52 -2.86
N THR A 141 -28.19 6.34 -3.45
CA THR A 141 -27.20 6.10 -4.52
C THR A 141 -27.88 5.86 -5.87
N SER A 142 -27.43 6.57 -6.92
CA SER A 142 -27.87 6.34 -8.30
C SER A 142 -26.74 6.65 -9.31
N SER A 143 -26.84 6.10 -10.52
CA SER A 143 -25.99 6.45 -11.66
C SER A 143 -26.31 7.83 -12.25
N ASP A 144 -27.51 8.38 -12.01
CA ASP A 144 -27.86 9.76 -12.36
C ASP A 144 -27.82 10.67 -11.11
N PRO A 145 -27.01 11.75 -11.12
CA PRO A 145 -26.98 12.70 -10.01
C PRO A 145 -28.31 13.42 -9.75
N LYS A 146 -29.17 13.59 -10.77
CA LYS A 146 -30.50 14.21 -10.58
C LYS A 146 -31.46 13.25 -9.88
N GLU A 147 -31.47 11.99 -10.32
CA GLU A 147 -32.29 10.94 -9.69
C GLU A 147 -31.92 10.77 -8.21
N ALA A 148 -30.62 10.69 -7.88
CA ALA A 148 -30.16 10.56 -6.48
C ALA A 148 -30.69 11.70 -5.60
N GLN A 149 -30.67 12.95 -6.10
CA GLN A 149 -31.19 14.11 -5.40
C GLN A 149 -32.71 14.03 -5.20
N HIS A 150 -33.45 13.79 -6.28
CA HIS A 150 -34.91 13.78 -6.25
C HIS A 150 -35.43 12.66 -5.35
N LEU A 151 -34.84 11.47 -5.45
CA LEU A 151 -35.23 10.32 -4.63
C LEU A 151 -34.92 10.54 -3.15
N ALA A 152 -33.76 11.11 -2.79
CA ALA A 152 -33.45 11.43 -1.39
C ALA A 152 -34.46 12.42 -0.78
N ASN A 153 -34.85 13.46 -1.54
CA ASN A 153 -35.86 14.42 -1.10
C ASN A 153 -37.26 13.80 -1.02
N ALA A 154 -37.65 13.01 -2.03
CA ALA A 154 -38.95 12.33 -2.05
C ALA A 154 -39.13 11.35 -0.89
N VAL A 155 -38.06 10.62 -0.51
CA VAL A 155 -38.08 9.73 0.66
C VAL A 155 -38.18 10.52 1.96
N ALA A 156 -37.47 11.64 2.10
CA ALA A 156 -37.56 12.50 3.28
C ALA A 156 -38.97 13.08 3.47
N GLU A 157 -39.60 13.53 2.38
CA GLU A 157 -40.99 14.01 2.39
C GLU A 157 -41.99 12.88 2.68
N ALA A 158 -41.84 11.73 2.01
CA ALA A 158 -42.70 10.58 2.23
C ALA A 158 -42.64 10.07 3.68
N TYR A 159 -41.47 10.11 4.31
CA TYR A 159 -41.32 9.76 5.72
C TYR A 159 -42.00 10.78 6.63
N ARG A 160 -41.82 12.08 6.39
CA ARG A 160 -42.52 13.13 7.14
C ARG A 160 -44.04 12.95 7.09
N GLU A 161 -44.58 12.74 5.89
CA GLU A 161 -46.02 12.52 5.69
C GLU A 161 -46.51 11.25 6.38
N TYR A 162 -45.81 10.13 6.18
CA TYR A 162 -46.15 8.85 6.82
C TYR A 162 -46.13 8.94 8.35
N ASN A 163 -45.11 9.61 8.92
CA ASN A 163 -45.00 9.80 10.36
C ASN A 163 -46.15 10.66 10.91
N ALA A 164 -46.46 11.78 10.26
CA ALA A 164 -47.57 12.64 10.64
C ALA A 164 -48.93 11.90 10.57
N GLU A 165 -49.17 11.12 9.52
CA GLU A 165 -50.38 10.29 9.36
C GLU A 165 -50.54 9.27 10.50
N GLU A 166 -49.50 8.48 10.77
CA GLU A 166 -49.52 7.46 11.83
C GLU A 166 -49.71 8.06 13.23
N LYS A 167 -49.08 9.21 13.50
CA LYS A 167 -49.23 9.90 14.79
C LYS A 167 -50.64 10.48 14.96
N ASN A 168 -51.17 11.13 13.93
CA ASN A 168 -52.53 11.67 13.95
C ASN A 168 -53.57 10.56 14.13
N LYS A 169 -53.39 9.41 13.47
CA LYS A 169 -54.27 8.25 13.65
C LYS A 169 -54.32 7.76 15.09
N ARG A 170 -53.16 7.63 15.76
CA ARG A 170 -53.09 7.24 17.17
C ARG A 170 -53.77 8.27 18.10
N ILE A 171 -53.65 9.57 17.80
CA ILE A 171 -54.32 10.63 18.57
C ILE A 171 -55.85 10.51 18.43
N ILE A 172 -56.36 10.27 17.22
CA ILE A 172 -57.79 10.08 16.96
C ILE A 172 -58.33 8.85 17.71
N GLU A 173 -57.60 7.72 17.66
CA GLU A 173 -57.97 6.49 18.38
C GLU A 173 -57.98 6.70 19.91
N ALA A 174 -56.96 7.37 20.45
CA ALA A 174 -56.88 7.69 21.87
C ALA A 174 -58.01 8.63 22.32
N LYS A 175 -58.31 9.67 21.54
CA LYS A 175 -59.45 10.57 21.79
C LYS A 175 -60.76 9.80 21.84
N LYS A 176 -61.01 8.94 20.85
CA LYS A 176 -62.23 8.11 20.78
C LYS A 176 -62.37 7.20 22.00
N PHE A 177 -61.27 6.62 22.47
CA PHE A 177 -61.30 5.82 23.70
C PHE A 177 -61.63 6.68 24.94
N ILE A 178 -60.98 7.84 25.11
CA ILE A 178 -61.24 8.73 26.23
C ILE A 178 -62.70 9.20 26.22
N GLU A 179 -63.23 9.54 25.05
CA GLU A 179 -64.63 9.92 24.86
C GLU A 179 -65.59 8.83 25.35
N GLN A 180 -65.34 7.57 24.97
CA GLN A 180 -66.13 6.43 25.43
C GLN A 180 -66.05 6.22 26.95
N GLN A 181 -64.85 6.30 27.53
CA GLN A 181 -64.67 6.16 28.98
C GLN A 181 -65.33 7.31 29.75
N LEU A 182 -65.24 8.54 29.23
CA LEU A 182 -65.87 9.70 29.83
C LEU A 182 -67.40 9.56 29.84
N ALA A 183 -68.00 9.04 28.77
CA ALA A 183 -69.44 8.77 28.72
C ALA A 183 -69.87 7.75 29.80
N ILE A 184 -69.10 6.67 29.98
CA ILE A 184 -69.35 5.65 31.00
C ILE A 184 -69.24 6.26 32.41
N LYS A 185 -68.15 6.98 32.71
CA LYS A 185 -67.91 7.56 34.04
C LYS A 185 -68.87 8.69 34.39
N ARG A 186 -69.35 9.47 33.41
CA ARG A 186 -70.43 10.45 33.63
C ARG A 186 -71.73 9.79 34.05
N GLU A 187 -72.10 8.65 33.46
CA GLU A 187 -73.31 7.92 33.86
C GLU A 187 -73.15 7.26 35.24
N GLU A 188 -71.96 6.73 35.58
CA GLU A 188 -71.66 6.26 36.93
C GLU A 188 -71.77 7.40 37.97
N LEU A 189 -71.22 8.58 37.67
CA LEU A 189 -71.31 9.76 38.53
C LEU A 189 -72.77 10.15 38.78
N ARG A 190 -73.58 10.21 37.71
CA ARG A 190 -75.01 10.53 37.81
C ARG A 190 -75.74 9.56 38.74
N LYS A 191 -75.46 8.26 38.65
CA LYS A 191 -76.04 7.23 39.52
C LYS A 191 -75.59 7.39 40.98
N ALA A 192 -74.31 7.66 41.21
CA ALA A 192 -73.77 7.87 42.55
C ALA A 192 -74.33 9.14 43.22
N GLU A 193 -74.44 10.25 42.46
CA GLU A 193 -75.08 11.49 42.91
C GLU A 193 -76.56 11.28 43.22
N GLU A 194 -77.27 10.51 42.39
CA GLU A 194 -78.68 10.19 42.61
C GLU A 194 -78.86 9.30 43.85
N ALA A 195 -77.97 8.33 44.10
CA ALA A 195 -77.96 7.51 45.30
C ALA A 195 -77.70 8.34 46.56
N LEU A 196 -76.70 9.24 46.52
CA LEU A 196 -76.41 10.19 47.60
C LEU A 196 -77.61 11.11 47.87
N ARG A 197 -78.26 11.62 46.81
CA ARG A 197 -79.45 12.48 46.93
C ARG A 197 -80.63 11.74 47.56
N LYS A 198 -80.95 10.52 47.09
CA LYS A 198 -82.03 9.70 47.66
C LYS A 198 -81.77 9.40 49.13
N PHE A 199 -80.53 9.06 49.50
CA PHE A 199 -80.15 8.81 50.88
C PHE A 199 -80.32 10.07 51.76
N ARG A 200 -79.98 11.25 51.23
CA ARG A 200 -80.19 12.54 51.93
C ARG A 200 -81.68 12.87 52.12
N GLU A 201 -82.51 12.59 51.11
CA GLU A 201 -83.96 12.82 51.13
C GLU A 201 -84.70 11.83 52.05
N GLU A 202 -84.31 10.56 52.08
CA GLU A 202 -84.95 9.49 52.87
C GLU A 202 -84.71 9.62 54.39
N HIS A 203 -83.54 10.15 54.78
CA HIS A 203 -83.15 10.28 56.18
C HIS A 203 -83.18 11.72 56.72
N ASP A 204 -83.73 12.66 55.95
CA ASP A 204 -83.89 14.09 56.30
C ASP A 204 -82.57 14.77 56.78
N LEU A 205 -81.44 14.33 56.21
CA LEU A 205 -80.08 14.69 56.65
C LEU A 205 -79.57 16.03 56.10
N ILE A 206 -80.47 16.95 55.75
CA ILE A 206 -80.14 18.21 55.06
C ILE A 206 -79.31 19.17 55.94
N TYR A 207 -79.27 18.96 57.27
CA TYR A 207 -78.61 19.86 58.24
C TYR A 207 -77.62 19.20 59.23
N LEU A 208 -77.11 17.99 58.96
CA LEU A 208 -76.21 17.28 59.90
C LEU A 208 -74.70 17.52 59.66
N ASP A 209 -74.33 18.41 58.74
CA ASP A 209 -72.97 18.51 58.21
C ASP A 209 -72.00 19.31 59.10
N SER A 210 -72.44 20.40 59.76
CA SER A 210 -71.48 21.31 60.42
C SER A 210 -70.88 20.75 61.71
N ARG A 211 -71.71 20.24 62.63
CA ARG A 211 -71.23 19.71 63.93
C ARG A 211 -70.49 18.38 63.79
N THR A 212 -70.98 17.48 62.94
CA THR A 212 -70.37 16.16 62.73
C THR A 212 -69.03 16.29 62.01
N SER A 213 -68.96 17.10 60.94
CA SER A 213 -67.69 17.38 60.26
C SER A 213 -66.72 18.17 61.14
N GLU A 214 -67.21 19.05 62.02
CA GLU A 214 -66.36 19.76 62.99
C GLU A 214 -65.74 18.79 63.99
N VAL A 215 -66.52 17.89 64.61
CA VAL A 215 -65.99 16.87 65.53
C VAL A 215 -65.03 15.91 64.82
N ILE A 216 -65.35 15.47 63.60
CA ILE A 216 -64.45 14.58 62.80
C ILE A 216 -63.17 15.32 62.42
N SER A 217 -63.26 16.58 61.98
CA SER A 217 -62.09 17.39 61.64
C SER A 217 -61.23 17.70 62.86
N GLU A 218 -61.84 18.00 64.01
CA GLU A 218 -61.11 18.22 65.25
C GLU A 218 -60.45 16.94 65.75
N LEU A 219 -61.14 15.81 65.66
CA LEU A 219 -60.59 14.50 66.02
C LEU A 219 -59.40 14.14 65.11
N SER A 220 -59.54 14.33 63.80
CA SER A 220 -58.48 14.09 62.83
C SER A 220 -57.26 15.00 63.07
N ARG A 221 -57.50 16.30 63.33
CA ARG A 221 -56.43 17.26 63.66
C ARG A 221 -55.72 16.89 64.96
N ALA A 222 -56.47 16.63 66.04
CA ALA A 222 -55.92 16.24 67.33
C ALA A 222 -55.16 14.91 67.23
N ARG A 223 -55.63 13.96 66.42
CA ARG A 223 -54.95 12.68 66.17
C ARG A 223 -53.65 12.88 65.42
N SER A 224 -53.67 13.67 64.35
CA SER A 224 -52.48 14.02 63.59
C SER A 224 -51.46 14.74 64.47
N GLU A 225 -51.90 15.69 65.31
CA GLU A 225 -51.02 16.42 66.23
C GLU A 225 -50.42 15.47 67.29
N TYR A 226 -51.20 14.57 67.87
CA TYR A 226 -50.69 13.56 68.80
C TYR A 226 -49.67 12.63 68.14
N GLU A 227 -49.96 12.13 66.93
CA GLU A 227 -49.03 11.25 66.20
C GLU A 227 -47.74 11.97 65.82
N GLN A 228 -47.81 13.25 65.44
CA GLN A 228 -46.63 14.07 65.20
C GLN A 228 -45.81 14.26 66.49
N LEU A 229 -46.45 14.67 67.59
CA LEU A 229 -45.78 14.85 68.88
C LEU A 229 -45.16 13.54 69.41
N ASP A 230 -45.83 12.41 69.25
CA ASP A 230 -45.29 11.09 69.62
C ASP A 230 -44.05 10.71 68.81
N ARG A 231 -44.07 10.96 67.49
CA ARG A 231 -42.90 10.73 66.62
C ARG A 231 -41.75 11.64 67.01
N THR A 232 -41.98 12.94 67.17
CA THR A 232 -40.95 13.91 67.57
C THR A 232 -40.33 13.55 68.92
N LEU A 233 -41.14 13.13 69.92
CA LEU A 233 -40.63 12.71 71.22
C LEU A 233 -39.76 11.45 71.14
N LYS A 234 -40.15 10.47 70.31
CA LYS A 234 -39.33 9.27 70.05
C LYS A 234 -38.00 9.65 69.39
N GLU A 235 -38.03 10.56 68.43
CA GLU A 235 -36.81 11.06 67.77
C GLU A 235 -35.89 11.80 68.74
N ILE A 236 -36.41 12.73 69.56
CA ILE A 236 -35.63 13.40 70.62
C ILE A 236 -35.02 12.39 71.58
N SER A 237 -35.80 11.39 72.01
CA SER A 237 -35.30 10.34 72.91
C SER A 237 -34.15 9.55 72.27
N SER A 238 -34.25 9.24 70.98
CA SER A 238 -33.19 8.57 70.24
C SER A 238 -31.94 9.45 70.09
N MET A 239 -32.10 10.76 69.89
CA MET A 239 -30.98 11.70 69.78
C MET A 239 -30.24 11.84 71.11
N ILE A 240 -30.97 11.92 72.23
CA ILE A 240 -30.37 11.91 73.57
C ILE A 240 -29.57 10.62 73.79
N ASP A 241 -30.11 9.46 73.41
CA ASP A 241 -29.43 8.18 73.56
C ASP A 241 -28.18 8.06 72.66
N GLN A 242 -28.23 8.57 71.43
CA GLN A 242 -27.06 8.63 70.53
C GLN A 242 -25.95 9.53 71.08
N LEU A 243 -26.31 10.69 71.61
CA LEU A 243 -25.34 11.61 72.24
C LEU A 243 -24.70 10.98 73.50
N LYS A 244 -25.49 10.28 74.34
CA LYS A 244 -24.98 9.52 75.49
C LYS A 244 -24.02 8.40 75.09
N ARG A 245 -24.29 7.73 73.96
CA ARG A 245 -23.44 6.66 73.39
C ARG A 245 -22.25 7.18 72.60
N ARG A 246 -22.07 8.52 72.50
CA ARG A 246 -21.03 9.21 71.73
C ARG A 246 -21.08 8.92 70.23
N GLU A 247 -22.24 8.57 69.70
CA GLU A 247 -22.47 8.32 68.28
C GLU A 247 -22.72 9.62 67.50
N PRO A 248 -22.51 9.64 66.16
CA PRO A 248 -23.00 10.72 65.31
C PRO A 248 -24.52 10.66 65.15
N LEU A 249 -25.17 11.81 65.27
CA LEU A 249 -26.59 11.95 64.96
C LEU A 249 -26.82 11.65 63.46
N SER A 250 -27.87 10.88 63.13
CA SER A 250 -28.16 10.54 61.74
C SER A 250 -28.63 11.76 60.95
N LYS A 251 -28.41 11.75 59.62
CA LYS A 251 -28.87 12.84 58.74
C LYS A 251 -30.40 12.95 58.72
N GLU A 252 -31.09 11.83 58.85
CA GLU A 252 -32.55 11.76 58.93
C GLU A 252 -33.07 12.37 60.25
N ALA A 253 -32.42 12.06 61.38
CA ALA A 253 -32.77 12.64 62.69
C ALA A 253 -32.50 14.16 62.72
N MET A 254 -31.42 14.61 62.09
CA MET A 254 -31.11 16.03 61.96
C MET A 254 -32.05 16.77 60.99
N GLY A 255 -32.48 16.13 59.90
CA GLY A 255 -33.34 16.76 58.88
C GLY A 255 -34.77 17.03 59.35
N LEU A 256 -35.36 16.10 60.10
CA LEU A 256 -36.71 16.28 60.68
C LEU A 256 -36.71 17.27 61.85
N PHE A 257 -35.61 17.33 62.60
CA PHE A 257 -35.49 18.21 63.76
C PHE A 257 -34.98 19.62 63.41
N ALA A 258 -34.35 19.82 62.24
CA ALA A 258 -33.73 21.08 61.85
C ALA A 258 -34.70 22.27 61.80
N ASP A 259 -35.97 22.04 61.46
CA ASP A 259 -37.00 23.09 61.37
C ASP A 259 -37.61 23.46 62.73
N GLN A 260 -37.43 22.61 63.76
CA GLN A 260 -38.02 22.79 65.09
C GLN A 260 -36.99 22.99 66.21
N ALA A 261 -35.71 22.72 65.96
CA ALA A 261 -34.65 22.84 66.96
C ALA A 261 -34.42 24.31 67.38
N SER A 262 -34.19 24.53 68.69
CA SER A 262 -33.76 25.84 69.19
C SER A 262 -32.45 26.28 68.52
N GLY A 263 -32.29 27.59 68.30
CA GLY A 263 -31.04 28.13 67.73
C GLY A 263 -29.80 27.75 68.54
N VAL A 264 -29.98 27.49 69.83
CA VAL A 264 -28.96 26.98 70.75
C VAL A 264 -28.52 25.57 70.35
N PHE A 265 -29.45 24.64 70.13
CA PHE A 265 -29.13 23.26 69.71
C PHE A 265 -28.34 23.22 68.40
N ARG A 266 -28.74 24.02 67.40
CA ARG A 266 -28.03 24.09 66.11
C ARG A 266 -26.59 24.57 66.29
N SER A 267 -26.38 25.62 67.10
CA SER A 267 -25.04 26.14 67.39
C SER A 267 -24.14 25.14 68.11
N LEU A 268 -24.71 24.36 69.04
CA LEU A 268 -23.98 23.30 69.75
C LEU A 268 -23.63 22.13 68.81
N ASN A 269 -24.55 21.73 67.93
CA ASN A 269 -24.29 20.69 66.94
C ASN A 269 -23.18 21.08 65.97
N ASP A 270 -23.20 22.30 65.43
CA ASP A 270 -22.15 22.78 64.53
C ASP A 270 -20.78 22.77 65.22
N ARG A 271 -20.75 23.19 66.49
CA ARG A 271 -19.54 23.12 67.32
C ARG A 271 -19.08 21.69 67.53
N LEU A 272 -19.99 20.76 67.87
CA LEU A 272 -19.69 19.34 68.04
C LEU A 272 -19.12 18.71 66.76
N VAL A 273 -19.71 19.00 65.60
CA VAL A 273 -19.22 18.54 64.30
C VAL A 273 -17.83 19.10 64.02
N SER A 274 -17.60 20.40 64.27
CA SER A 274 -16.29 21.02 64.06
C SER A 274 -15.20 20.41 64.95
N LEU A 275 -15.51 20.15 66.23
CA LEU A 275 -14.59 19.51 67.18
C LEU A 275 -14.29 18.06 66.78
N ARG A 276 -15.29 17.31 66.33
CA ARG A 276 -15.12 15.93 65.82
C ARG A 276 -14.24 15.90 64.55
N LEU A 277 -14.39 16.86 63.65
CA LEU A 277 -13.54 16.99 62.45
C LEU A 277 -12.10 17.36 62.82
N GLN A 278 -11.92 18.29 63.76
CA GLN A 278 -10.60 18.65 64.29
C GLN A 278 -9.92 17.45 64.97
N ARG A 279 -10.65 16.72 65.81
CA ARG A 279 -10.18 15.46 66.42
C ARG A 279 -9.76 14.44 65.37
N GLY A 280 -10.59 14.20 64.36
CA GLY A 280 -10.29 13.26 63.27
C GLY A 280 -9.08 13.67 62.43
N THR A 281 -8.84 14.98 62.29
CA THR A 281 -7.64 15.50 61.62
C THR A 281 -6.39 15.31 62.47
N LEU A 282 -6.47 15.59 63.77
CA LEU A 282 -5.36 15.44 64.71
C LEU A 282 -4.98 13.97 64.91
N LEU A 283 -5.95 13.05 64.89
CA LEU A 283 -5.69 11.60 64.97
C LEU A 283 -4.95 11.01 63.77
N LYS A 284 -4.83 11.75 62.65
CA LYS A 284 -3.95 11.34 61.54
C LYS A 284 -2.46 11.53 61.86
N VAL A 285 -2.15 12.37 62.86
CA VAL A 285 -0.78 12.79 63.20
C VAL A 285 -0.41 12.40 64.64
N TYR A 286 -1.38 12.39 65.56
CA TYR A 286 -1.20 12.14 66.98
C TYR A 286 -1.99 10.91 67.45
N THR A 287 -1.51 10.24 68.50
CA THR A 287 -2.20 9.11 69.12
C THR A 287 -3.25 9.60 70.13
N GLU A 288 -4.23 8.76 70.45
CA GLU A 288 -5.36 9.08 71.34
C GLU A 288 -4.95 9.59 72.75
N ARG A 289 -3.71 9.34 73.18
CA ARG A 289 -3.17 9.77 74.48
C ARG A 289 -2.49 11.14 74.44
N HIS A 290 -2.46 11.81 73.29
CA HIS A 290 -1.83 13.12 73.16
C HIS A 290 -2.65 14.21 73.89
N PRO A 291 -2.03 15.14 74.63
CA PRO A 291 -2.74 16.15 75.43
C PRO A 291 -3.76 16.98 74.63
N GLU A 292 -3.45 17.34 73.38
CA GLU A 292 -4.39 18.08 72.51
C GLU A 292 -5.63 17.26 72.10
N ILE A 293 -5.50 15.94 71.95
CA ILE A 293 -6.65 15.08 71.66
C ILE A 293 -7.50 14.92 72.93
N GLN A 294 -6.88 14.78 74.10
CA GLN A 294 -7.59 14.71 75.37
C GLN A 294 -8.36 16.01 75.66
N ARG A 295 -7.77 17.17 75.34
CA ARG A 295 -8.45 18.47 75.46
C ARG A 295 -9.69 18.53 74.56
N ILE A 296 -9.57 18.15 73.30
CA ILE A 296 -10.70 18.14 72.37
C ILE A 296 -11.75 17.10 72.78
N ASP A 297 -11.35 15.96 73.33
CA ASP A 297 -12.27 14.96 73.86
C ASP A 297 -13.09 15.52 75.04
N SER A 298 -12.46 16.27 75.94
CA SER A 298 -13.19 17.00 77.01
C SER A 298 -14.12 18.08 76.45
N GLU A 299 -13.70 18.84 75.45
CA GLU A 299 -14.57 19.85 74.81
C GLU A 299 -15.76 19.21 74.06
N ILE A 300 -15.56 18.05 73.43
CA ILE A 300 -16.63 17.26 72.80
C ILE A 300 -17.63 16.78 73.85
N GLU A 301 -17.16 16.32 75.01
CA GLU A 301 -18.00 15.83 76.09
C GLU A 301 -18.84 16.95 76.71
N GLU A 302 -18.25 18.12 76.98
CA GLU A 302 -18.96 19.29 77.50
C GLU A 302 -20.06 19.79 76.55
N VAL A 303 -19.77 19.82 75.24
CA VAL A 303 -20.76 20.20 74.23
C VAL A 303 -21.87 19.15 74.12
N ALA A 304 -21.53 17.86 74.18
CA ALA A 304 -22.51 16.77 74.13
C ALA A 304 -23.45 16.81 75.35
N GLU A 305 -22.94 17.05 76.56
CA GLU A 305 -23.76 17.20 77.77
C GLU A 305 -24.70 18.41 77.69
N SER A 306 -24.22 19.53 77.16
CA SER A 306 -25.04 20.73 76.93
C SER A 306 -26.17 20.46 75.93
N MET A 307 -25.89 19.70 74.86
CA MET A 307 -26.92 19.27 73.89
C MET A 307 -27.96 18.33 74.51
N ILE A 308 -27.51 17.41 75.37
CA ILE A 308 -28.42 16.48 76.08
C ILE A 308 -29.34 17.27 77.02
N ALA A 309 -28.82 18.26 77.76
CA ALA A 309 -29.62 19.09 78.66
C ALA A 309 -30.72 19.87 77.90
N GLU A 310 -30.35 20.48 76.77
CA GLU A 310 -31.29 21.23 75.91
C GLU A 310 -32.38 20.31 75.33
N LEU A 311 -32.01 19.14 74.78
CA LEU A 311 -32.97 18.18 74.27
C LEU A 311 -33.88 17.61 75.37
N THR A 312 -33.37 17.44 76.59
CA THR A 312 -34.16 16.94 77.71
C THR A 312 -35.21 17.97 78.15
N ALA A 313 -34.85 19.25 78.21
CA ALA A 313 -35.79 20.33 78.52
C ALA A 313 -36.89 20.46 77.45
N GLN A 314 -36.53 20.31 76.17
CA GLN A 314 -37.49 20.29 75.07
C GLN A 314 -38.41 19.07 75.12
N LYS A 315 -37.84 17.89 75.39
CA LYS A 315 -38.60 16.64 75.55
C LYS A 315 -39.70 16.80 76.61
N GLU A 316 -39.36 17.31 77.79
CA GLU A 316 -40.31 17.49 78.89
C GLU A 316 -41.45 18.47 78.53
N THR A 317 -41.14 19.52 77.76
CA THR A 317 -42.13 20.49 77.27
C THR A 317 -43.10 19.84 76.28
N LEU A 318 -42.58 19.04 75.34
CA LEU A 318 -43.39 18.34 74.35
C LEU A 318 -44.19 17.19 74.95
N GLU A 319 -43.69 16.50 75.98
CA GLU A 319 -44.43 15.48 76.73
C GLU A 319 -45.67 16.09 77.40
N ARG A 320 -45.53 17.23 78.08
CA ARG A 320 -46.66 17.97 78.66
C ARG A 320 -47.68 18.38 77.60
N ARG A 321 -47.23 18.83 76.42
CA ARG A 321 -48.13 19.17 75.31
C ARG A 321 -48.85 17.94 74.76
N LYS A 322 -48.15 16.82 74.58
CA LYS A 322 -48.74 15.57 74.10
C LYS A 322 -49.82 15.07 75.05
N GLU A 323 -49.61 15.16 76.36
CA GLU A 323 -50.59 14.75 77.36
C GLU A 323 -51.89 15.57 77.27
N LEU A 324 -51.79 16.89 77.05
CA LEU A 324 -52.96 17.75 76.81
C LEU A 324 -53.72 17.36 75.53
N VAL A 325 -53.01 17.06 74.44
CA VAL A 325 -53.63 16.61 73.18
C VAL A 325 -54.25 15.22 73.34
N GLU A 326 -53.65 14.33 74.12
CA GLU A 326 -54.19 13.00 74.42
C GLU A 326 -55.52 13.10 75.21
N GLN A 327 -55.60 14.00 76.19
CA GLN A 327 -56.84 14.27 76.92
C GLN A 327 -57.92 14.83 75.98
N LYS A 328 -57.55 15.75 75.08
CA LYS A 328 -58.46 16.28 74.04
C LYS A 328 -58.95 15.15 73.11
N LEU A 329 -58.06 14.25 72.70
CA LEU A 329 -58.39 13.08 71.88
C LEU A 329 -59.36 12.13 72.56
N LYS A 330 -59.12 11.79 73.84
CA LYS A 330 -60.02 10.91 74.60
C LYS A 330 -61.43 11.50 74.67
N ARG A 331 -61.55 12.80 74.96
CA ARG A 331 -62.84 13.50 74.96
C ARG A 331 -63.53 13.46 73.59
N LEU A 332 -62.83 13.87 72.53
CA LEU A 332 -63.39 13.89 71.16
C LEU A 332 -63.76 12.49 70.66
N THR A 333 -63.04 11.45 71.09
CA THR A 333 -63.34 10.06 70.73
C THR A 333 -64.62 9.56 71.39
N GLU A 334 -64.86 9.90 72.66
CA GLU A 334 -66.12 9.58 73.34
C GLU A 334 -67.30 10.37 72.75
N GLU A 335 -67.07 11.63 72.36
CA GLU A 335 -68.06 12.46 71.66
C GLU A 335 -68.39 11.92 70.25
N PHE A 336 -67.40 11.36 69.55
CA PHE A 336 -67.58 10.69 68.25
C PHE A 336 -68.34 9.36 68.35
N LYS A 337 -68.10 8.55 69.40
CA LYS A 337 -68.81 7.27 69.61
C LYS A 337 -70.32 7.45 69.87
N ALA A 338 -70.75 8.63 70.29
CA ALA A 338 -72.15 8.96 70.56
C ALA A 338 -72.96 9.35 69.30
N LEU A 339 -72.35 9.36 68.11
CA LEU A 339 -73.01 9.76 66.86
C LEU A 339 -73.78 8.60 66.17
N PRO A 340 -74.91 8.86 65.47
CA PRO A 340 -75.72 7.83 64.78
C PRO A 340 -75.04 7.18 63.54
N GLN A 341 -75.39 5.94 63.19
CA GLN A 341 -74.76 5.16 62.09
C GLN A 341 -75.00 5.73 60.68
N GLU A 342 -76.02 6.57 60.52
CA GLU A 342 -76.43 7.19 59.27
C GLU A 342 -75.35 8.14 58.70
N GLY A 343 -74.55 8.77 59.56
CA GLY A 343 -73.44 9.64 59.15
C GLY A 343 -72.29 8.90 58.46
N LEU A 344 -72.05 7.62 58.81
CA LEU A 344 -70.99 6.81 58.21
C LEU A 344 -71.34 6.36 56.78
N ILE A 345 -72.61 6.07 56.53
CA ILE A 345 -73.10 5.72 55.19
C ILE A 345 -73.10 6.96 54.29
N LEU A 346 -73.49 8.12 54.83
CA LEU A 346 -73.42 9.40 54.13
C LEU A 346 -71.99 9.72 53.66
N ASP A 347 -71.01 9.62 54.55
CA ASP A 347 -69.59 9.83 54.23
C ASP A 347 -69.07 8.84 53.16
N ARG A 348 -69.50 7.57 53.20
CA ARG A 348 -69.15 6.59 52.16
C ARG A 348 -69.70 6.99 50.79
N LEU A 349 -70.98 7.35 50.70
CA LEU A 349 -71.61 7.78 49.44
C LEU A 349 -71.02 9.10 48.93
N GLN A 350 -70.70 10.05 49.82
CA GLN A 350 -70.01 11.29 49.47
C GLN A 350 -68.61 11.04 48.91
N ARG A 351 -67.83 10.16 49.55
CA ARG A 351 -66.52 9.76 49.04
C ARG A 351 -66.61 9.07 47.69
N GLU A 352 -67.61 8.22 47.48
CA GLU A 352 -67.84 7.56 46.20
C GLU A 352 -68.12 8.57 45.07
N VAL A 353 -68.97 9.58 45.34
CA VAL A 353 -69.22 10.69 44.40
C VAL A 353 -67.95 11.48 44.11
N GLU A 354 -67.18 11.89 45.12
CA GLU A 354 -65.95 12.67 44.91
C GLU A 354 -64.88 11.89 44.15
N VAL A 355 -64.71 10.59 44.40
CA VAL A 355 -63.76 9.75 43.65
C VAL A 355 -64.14 9.65 42.18
N ILE A 356 -65.42 9.38 41.86
CA ILE A 356 -65.87 9.28 40.47
C ILE A 356 -65.75 10.64 39.77
N LYS A 357 -66.08 11.73 40.47
CA LYS A 357 -65.96 13.11 39.98
C LYS A 357 -64.51 13.51 39.68
N ASP A 358 -63.55 13.07 40.48
CA ASP A 358 -62.12 13.25 40.19
C ASP A 358 -61.69 12.51 38.92
N VAL A 359 -62.16 11.27 38.73
CA VAL A 359 -61.89 10.51 37.51
C VAL A 359 -62.50 11.19 36.28
N VAL A 360 -63.74 11.68 36.38
CA VAL A 360 -64.39 12.44 35.30
C VAL A 360 -63.59 13.70 34.97
N ARG A 361 -63.21 14.50 35.97
CA ARG A 361 -62.37 15.72 35.77
C ARG A 361 -61.05 15.40 35.07
N LEU A 362 -60.39 14.31 35.48
CA LEU A 362 -59.15 13.86 34.85
C LEU A 362 -59.37 13.45 33.38
N LEU A 363 -60.42 12.68 33.09
CA LEU A 363 -60.76 12.27 31.73
C LEU A 363 -61.14 13.46 30.85
N GLU A 364 -61.87 14.44 31.37
CA GLU A 364 -62.17 15.69 30.67
C GLU A 364 -60.91 16.48 30.32
N SER A 365 -60.01 16.65 31.29
CA SER A 365 -58.71 17.30 31.06
C SER A 365 -57.92 16.59 29.96
N LYS A 366 -57.90 15.26 29.95
CA LYS A 366 -57.19 14.45 28.95
C LYS A 366 -57.87 14.45 27.59
N TYR A 367 -59.19 14.52 27.55
CA TYR A 367 -59.96 14.69 26.32
C TYR A 367 -59.64 16.03 25.66
N GLN A 368 -59.60 17.12 26.45
CA GLN A 368 -59.20 18.45 25.95
C GLN A 368 -57.75 18.46 25.45
N GLU A 369 -56.83 17.84 26.18
CA GLU A 369 -55.44 17.69 25.72
C GLU A 369 -55.35 16.94 24.38
N ALA A 370 -56.13 15.87 24.20
CA ALA A 370 -56.19 15.12 22.94
C ALA A 370 -56.81 15.95 21.79
N LEU A 371 -57.84 16.75 22.06
CA LEU A 371 -58.48 17.64 21.07
C LEU A 371 -57.53 18.74 20.56
N ILE A 372 -56.74 19.32 21.47
CA ILE A 372 -55.69 20.30 21.13
C ILE A 372 -54.64 19.65 20.23
N LYS A 373 -54.14 18.47 20.60
CA LYS A 373 -53.12 17.73 19.83
C LYS A 373 -53.60 17.26 18.46
N GLU A 374 -54.87 16.88 18.33
CA GLU A 374 -55.49 16.56 17.04
C GLU A 374 -55.54 17.78 16.11
N SER A 375 -55.83 18.96 16.68
CA SER A 375 -55.90 20.22 15.93
C SER A 375 -54.51 20.75 15.52
N GLU A 376 -53.48 20.46 16.32
CA GLU A 376 -52.09 20.89 16.07
C GLU A 376 -51.44 20.16 14.87
N LYS A 377 -51.98 19.00 14.45
CA LYS A 377 -51.36 18.11 13.45
C LYS A 377 -49.86 17.91 13.72
N VAL A 378 -49.57 17.15 14.76
CA VAL A 378 -48.20 16.96 15.26
C VAL A 378 -47.25 16.44 14.17
N GLU A 379 -46.29 17.27 13.77
CA GLU A 379 -45.16 16.86 12.91
C GLU A 379 -43.91 16.61 13.77
N GLU A 380 -43.64 15.35 14.12
CA GLU A 380 -42.42 14.98 14.86
C GLU A 380 -41.17 14.95 13.98
N VAL A 381 -41.35 15.02 12.66
CA VAL A 381 -40.28 14.94 11.65
C VAL A 381 -40.18 16.26 10.91
N SER A 382 -39.01 16.88 10.95
CA SER A 382 -38.70 18.09 10.16
C SER A 382 -37.52 17.84 9.23
N ILE A 383 -37.59 18.35 8.01
CA ILE A 383 -36.47 18.25 7.05
C ILE A 383 -35.47 19.36 7.38
N VAL A 384 -34.31 19.00 7.93
CA VAL A 384 -33.24 19.96 8.30
C VAL A 384 -32.45 20.38 7.08
N ARG A 385 -32.10 19.41 6.24
CA ARG A 385 -31.28 19.63 5.06
C ARG A 385 -31.85 18.86 3.87
N PRO A 386 -32.31 19.55 2.81
CA PRO A 386 -32.67 18.87 1.57
C PRO A 386 -31.41 18.32 0.88
N ALA A 387 -31.58 17.22 0.15
CA ALA A 387 -30.55 16.67 -0.71
C ALA A 387 -30.21 17.64 -1.84
N LEU A 388 -28.91 17.88 -2.00
CA LEU A 388 -28.34 18.68 -3.07
C LEU A 388 -27.81 17.77 -4.19
N ARG A 389 -27.76 18.29 -5.41
CA ARG A 389 -27.20 17.56 -6.56
C ARG A 389 -25.70 17.28 -6.36
N PRO A 390 -25.25 16.02 -6.33
CA PRO A 390 -23.84 15.70 -6.21
C PRO A 390 -23.06 16.11 -7.47
N ARG A 391 -21.89 16.73 -7.29
CA ARG A 391 -21.01 17.18 -8.39
C ARG A 391 -20.00 16.13 -8.84
N TYR A 392 -19.66 15.19 -7.96
CA TYR A 392 -18.65 14.16 -8.21
C TYR A 392 -19.21 12.78 -7.88
N PRO A 393 -18.82 11.74 -8.64
CA PRO A 393 -19.20 10.37 -8.32
C PRO A 393 -18.44 9.87 -7.10
N ILE A 394 -19.07 9.01 -6.31
CA ILE A 394 -18.47 8.35 -5.14
C ILE A 394 -17.42 7.29 -5.52
N ASN A 395 -17.40 6.86 -6.79
CA ASN A 395 -16.45 5.89 -7.34
C ASN A 395 -15.57 6.55 -8.45
N PRO A 396 -14.71 7.52 -8.13
CA PRO A 396 -13.91 8.19 -9.13
C PRO A 396 -12.97 7.21 -9.83
N PRO A 397 -12.79 7.32 -11.17
CA PRO A 397 -11.94 6.41 -11.90
C PRO A 397 -10.47 6.60 -11.50
N LYS A 398 -9.83 5.51 -11.05
CA LYS A 398 -8.44 5.45 -10.57
C LYS A 398 -7.41 5.45 -11.73
N THR A 399 -7.62 6.28 -12.75
CA THR A 399 -6.77 6.31 -13.96
C THR A 399 -5.36 6.83 -13.69
N LYS A 400 -5.22 7.85 -12.85
CA LYS A 400 -3.92 8.43 -12.48
C LYS A 400 -3.04 7.43 -11.72
N THR A 401 -3.61 6.71 -10.75
CA THR A 401 -2.89 5.72 -9.95
C THR A 401 -2.50 4.49 -10.78
N ALA A 402 -3.36 4.04 -11.70
CA ALA A 402 -3.02 2.95 -12.61
C ALA A 402 -1.88 3.33 -13.57
N ALA A 403 -1.92 4.54 -14.15
CA ALA A 403 -0.85 5.04 -15.00
C ALA A 403 0.49 5.12 -14.24
N PHE A 404 0.47 5.62 -13.00
CA PHE A 404 1.65 5.66 -12.14
C PHE A 404 2.23 4.26 -11.87
N ALA A 405 1.36 3.29 -11.52
CA ALA A 405 1.78 1.89 -11.33
C ALA A 405 2.42 1.30 -12.59
N GLY A 406 1.88 1.61 -13.78
CA GLY A 406 2.44 1.19 -15.06
C GLY A 406 3.83 1.77 -15.33
N VAL A 407 4.05 3.04 -14.99
CA VAL A 407 5.38 3.69 -15.10
C VAL A 407 6.38 3.04 -14.15
N VAL A 408 6.01 2.80 -12.89
CA VAL A 408 6.90 2.14 -11.92
C VAL A 408 7.25 0.73 -12.37
N MET A 409 6.27 -0.05 -12.81
CA MET A 409 6.49 -1.42 -13.30
C MET A 409 7.35 -1.43 -14.57
N GLY A 410 7.14 -0.47 -15.46
CA GLY A 410 7.96 -0.28 -16.65
C GLY A 410 9.41 0.11 -16.37
N LEU A 411 9.65 0.91 -15.32
CA LEU A 411 11.00 1.25 -14.86
C LEU A 411 11.73 0.00 -14.38
N VAL A 412 11.11 -0.80 -13.51
CA VAL A 412 11.70 -2.03 -12.95
C VAL A 412 12.00 -3.03 -14.06
N LEU A 413 11.03 -3.30 -14.93
CA LEU A 413 11.23 -4.21 -16.07
C LEU A 413 12.26 -3.68 -17.06
N GLY A 414 12.30 -2.36 -17.29
CA GLY A 414 13.29 -1.72 -18.14
C GLY A 414 14.71 -1.89 -17.64
N VAL A 415 14.92 -1.78 -16.33
CA VAL A 415 16.20 -2.07 -15.68
C VAL A 415 16.58 -3.53 -15.91
N VAL A 416 15.69 -4.49 -15.62
CA VAL A 416 15.95 -5.92 -15.84
C VAL A 416 16.33 -6.21 -17.29
N PHE A 417 15.57 -5.67 -18.25
CA PHE A 417 15.85 -5.82 -19.69
C PHE A 417 17.20 -5.21 -20.09
N ALA A 418 17.60 -4.09 -19.49
CA ALA A 418 18.91 -3.49 -19.72
C ALA A 418 20.05 -4.45 -19.34
N PHE A 419 19.92 -5.19 -18.24
CA PHE A 419 20.90 -6.20 -17.83
C PHE A 419 20.92 -7.41 -18.76
N VAL A 420 19.74 -7.90 -19.18
CA VAL A 420 19.65 -9.03 -20.13
C VAL A 420 20.28 -8.68 -21.48
N VAL A 421 20.03 -7.47 -21.99
CA VAL A 421 20.62 -7.03 -23.26
C VAL A 421 22.14 -6.87 -23.14
N GLU A 422 22.65 -6.50 -21.97
CA GLU A 422 24.09 -6.38 -21.75
C GLU A 422 24.79 -7.74 -21.61
N SER A 423 24.18 -8.71 -20.94
CA SER A 423 24.79 -10.04 -20.81
C SER A 423 24.95 -10.78 -22.14
N LEU A 424 24.21 -10.36 -23.17
CA LEU A 424 24.31 -10.87 -24.55
C LEU A 424 25.39 -10.16 -25.39
N ASP A 425 26.04 -9.10 -24.89
CA ASP A 425 27.11 -8.38 -25.60
C ASP A 425 28.49 -8.99 -25.26
N THR A 426 29.11 -9.70 -26.22
CA THR A 426 30.35 -10.47 -25.99
C THR A 426 31.64 -9.74 -26.41
N SER A 427 31.59 -8.44 -26.69
CA SER A 427 32.75 -7.66 -27.15
C SER A 427 33.63 -7.16 -25.99
N ILE A 428 34.95 -7.41 -26.03
CA ILE A 428 35.91 -6.83 -25.08
C ILE A 428 36.26 -5.42 -25.54
N GLY A 429 36.09 -4.44 -24.65
CA GLY A 429 36.28 -3.03 -24.96
C GLY A 429 37.37 -2.30 -24.14
N ALA A 430 37.95 -2.93 -23.11
CA ALA A 430 39.01 -2.34 -22.29
C ALA A 430 40.38 -2.92 -22.64
N ILE A 431 41.45 -2.14 -22.45
CA ILE A 431 42.84 -2.49 -22.80
C ILE A 431 43.32 -3.61 -21.88
N GLU A 432 43.05 -3.43 -20.58
CA GLU A 432 43.41 -4.32 -19.48
C GLU A 432 42.76 -5.69 -19.66
N ASP A 433 41.54 -5.72 -20.22
CA ASP A 433 40.84 -6.96 -20.53
C ASP A 433 41.53 -7.73 -21.67
N VAL A 434 42.15 -7.04 -22.66
CA VAL A 434 42.87 -7.69 -23.77
C VAL A 434 44.21 -8.24 -23.28
N GLU A 435 44.96 -7.44 -22.52
CA GLU A 435 46.26 -7.85 -21.95
C GLU A 435 46.11 -9.05 -21.02
N ARG A 436 45.13 -9.01 -20.11
CA ARG A 436 44.85 -10.12 -19.20
C ARG A 436 44.34 -11.37 -19.92
N TYR A 437 43.58 -11.20 -21.00
CA TYR A 437 42.96 -12.32 -21.70
C TYR A 437 43.93 -13.07 -22.63
N LEU A 438 44.94 -12.37 -23.16
CA LEU A 438 45.92 -12.94 -24.09
C LEU A 438 47.32 -13.09 -23.51
N GLU A 439 47.61 -12.53 -22.34
CA GLU A 439 48.93 -12.56 -21.71
C GLU A 439 50.04 -11.95 -22.60
N VAL A 440 49.68 -10.95 -23.39
CA VAL A 440 50.60 -10.16 -24.22
C VAL A 440 50.26 -8.67 -24.11
N PRO A 441 51.25 -7.77 -24.17
CA PRO A 441 51.01 -6.33 -24.02
C PRO A 441 50.27 -5.73 -25.22
N VAL A 442 49.53 -4.65 -24.99
CA VAL A 442 48.98 -3.82 -26.06
C VAL A 442 50.02 -2.80 -26.49
N LEU A 443 50.56 -2.95 -27.70
CA LEU A 443 51.67 -2.14 -28.21
C LEU A 443 51.24 -0.78 -28.75
N GLY A 444 49.97 -0.62 -29.09
CA GLY A 444 49.47 0.63 -29.62
C GLY A 444 47.98 0.61 -29.84
N ILE A 445 47.40 1.81 -29.84
CA ILE A 445 45.97 2.03 -30.02
C ILE A 445 45.78 2.99 -31.17
N ILE A 446 45.13 2.50 -32.23
CA ILE A 446 44.78 3.28 -33.40
C ILE A 446 43.29 3.67 -33.28
N PRO A 447 42.97 4.97 -33.13
CA PRO A 447 41.59 5.42 -32.97
C PRO A 447 40.76 5.17 -34.22
N HIS A 448 39.45 4.97 -34.04
CA HIS A 448 38.53 4.81 -35.15
C HIS A 448 38.30 6.14 -35.87
N MET A 449 38.84 6.26 -37.08
CA MET A 449 38.37 7.24 -38.06
C MET A 449 38.05 6.49 -39.36
N GLY A 450 36.87 6.76 -39.92
CA GLY A 450 36.52 6.23 -41.24
C GLY A 450 37.36 6.90 -42.32
N VAL A 451 37.58 6.21 -43.45
CA VAL A 451 38.30 6.80 -44.60
C VAL A 451 37.63 8.10 -45.05
N GLU A 452 36.31 8.14 -45.07
CA GLU A 452 35.53 9.34 -45.41
C GLU A 452 35.72 10.50 -44.41
N GLU A 453 35.88 10.16 -43.13
CA GLU A 453 36.13 11.13 -42.08
C GLU A 453 37.57 11.68 -42.18
N ILE A 454 38.55 10.83 -42.50
CA ILE A 454 39.94 11.24 -42.79
C ILE A 454 39.97 12.16 -44.02
N LYS A 455 39.30 11.78 -45.13
CA LYS A 455 39.19 12.59 -46.35
C LYS A 455 38.66 14.00 -46.02
N ARG A 456 37.57 14.08 -45.27
CA ARG A 456 36.91 15.34 -44.94
C ARG A 456 37.68 16.21 -43.94
N THR A 457 38.36 15.61 -42.96
CA THR A 457 38.92 16.36 -41.82
C THR A 457 40.43 16.54 -41.88
N LEU A 458 41.16 15.55 -42.39
CA LEU A 458 42.62 15.54 -42.40
C LEU A 458 43.22 15.82 -43.77
N LEU A 459 42.44 15.60 -44.84
CA LEU A 459 42.86 15.79 -46.23
C LEU A 459 42.00 16.81 -46.98
N GLU A 460 41.35 17.75 -46.28
CA GLU A 460 40.52 18.80 -46.90
C GLU A 460 41.29 19.57 -47.98
N LYS A 461 42.58 19.87 -47.75
CA LYS A 461 43.48 20.51 -48.73
C LYS A 461 43.63 19.72 -50.03
N TYR A 462 43.52 18.40 -49.98
CA TYR A 462 43.67 17.50 -51.12
C TYR A 462 42.33 17.21 -51.82
N ALA A 463 41.22 17.36 -51.10
CA ALA A 463 39.88 17.00 -51.56
C ALA A 463 39.41 17.77 -52.82
N GLU A 464 39.96 18.97 -53.05
CA GLU A 464 39.67 19.77 -54.25
C GLU A 464 40.63 19.50 -55.42
N ARG A 465 41.83 18.94 -55.16
CA ARG A 465 42.91 18.74 -56.15
C ARG A 465 42.91 17.33 -56.74
N ASP A 466 42.65 16.33 -55.92
CA ASP A 466 42.86 14.91 -56.26
C ASP A 466 41.54 14.19 -56.58
N ASP A 467 41.59 13.19 -57.46
CA ASP A 467 40.45 12.31 -57.73
C ASP A 467 40.16 11.38 -56.54
N GLU A 468 38.97 10.75 -56.54
CA GLU A 468 38.50 9.92 -55.43
C GLU A 468 39.41 8.70 -55.13
N GLU A 469 40.06 8.14 -56.16
CA GLU A 469 40.97 7.00 -56.03
C GLU A 469 42.29 7.45 -55.37
N THR A 470 42.87 8.54 -55.84
CA THR A 470 44.07 9.15 -55.27
C THR A 470 43.84 9.61 -53.82
N LEU A 471 42.65 10.15 -53.51
CA LEU A 471 42.27 10.50 -52.13
C LEU A 471 42.11 9.28 -51.21
N ASP A 472 41.56 8.16 -51.71
CA ASP A 472 41.49 6.92 -50.92
C ASP A 472 42.89 6.39 -50.61
N MET A 473 43.81 6.49 -51.58
CA MET A 473 45.21 6.13 -51.43
C MET A 473 45.90 7.00 -50.36
N LYS A 474 45.80 8.33 -50.46
CA LYS A 474 46.37 9.28 -49.47
C LYS A 474 45.79 9.07 -48.07
N ALA A 475 44.48 8.79 -47.96
CA ALA A 475 43.83 8.52 -46.68
C ALA A 475 44.34 7.24 -45.98
N ARG A 476 44.86 6.27 -46.74
CA ARG A 476 45.50 5.06 -46.20
C ARG A 476 46.95 5.28 -45.78
N LEU A 477 47.58 6.35 -46.25
CA LEU A 477 48.96 6.78 -45.96
C LEU A 477 48.98 7.96 -44.96
N VAL A 478 48.12 7.91 -43.94
CA VAL A 478 47.88 9.03 -43.02
C VAL A 478 49.14 9.51 -42.27
N ALA A 479 50.11 8.61 -42.01
CA ALA A 479 51.38 8.97 -41.38
C ALA A 479 52.23 9.93 -42.23
N HIS A 480 52.05 9.91 -43.56
CA HIS A 480 52.75 10.80 -44.49
C HIS A 480 51.93 12.03 -44.85
N PHE A 481 50.66 11.88 -45.23
CA PHE A 481 49.83 12.99 -45.71
C PHE A 481 49.18 13.83 -44.61
N ALA A 482 49.05 13.28 -43.40
CA ALA A 482 48.54 14.00 -42.23
C ALA A 482 49.46 13.76 -41.01
N PRO A 483 50.74 14.16 -41.08
CA PRO A 483 51.76 13.79 -40.08
C PRO A 483 51.49 14.43 -38.72
N ARG A 484 50.70 15.51 -38.66
CA ARG A 484 50.29 16.19 -37.42
C ARG A 484 48.98 15.65 -36.84
N SER A 485 48.37 14.65 -37.47
CA SER A 485 47.12 14.06 -37.00
C SER A 485 47.34 13.17 -35.77
N THR A 486 46.28 12.99 -34.98
CA THR A 486 46.27 12.04 -33.86
C THR A 486 46.53 10.61 -34.32
N LEU A 487 46.07 10.25 -35.53
CA LEU A 487 46.35 8.95 -36.15
C LEU A 487 47.84 8.75 -36.42
N ALA A 488 48.52 9.74 -37.00
CA ALA A 488 49.96 9.68 -37.24
C ALA A 488 50.73 9.53 -35.91
N GLU A 489 50.30 10.23 -34.86
CA GLU A 489 50.90 10.11 -33.53
C GLU A 489 50.70 8.72 -32.92
N SER A 490 49.54 8.09 -33.11
CA SER A 490 49.31 6.69 -32.70
C SER A 490 50.29 5.71 -33.38
N TYR A 491 50.66 5.92 -34.63
CA TYR A 491 51.66 5.10 -35.32
C TYR A 491 53.09 5.37 -34.83
N ARG A 492 53.42 6.61 -34.45
CA ARG A 492 54.72 6.93 -33.81
C ARG A 492 54.84 6.30 -32.43
N ALA A 493 53.76 6.31 -31.64
CA ALA A 493 53.70 5.63 -30.36
C ALA A 493 53.88 4.11 -30.54
N LEU A 494 53.18 3.51 -31.53
CA LEU A 494 53.34 2.10 -31.88
C LEU A 494 54.78 1.76 -32.28
N ARG A 495 55.42 2.60 -33.11
CA ARG A 495 56.85 2.47 -33.46
C ARG A 495 57.72 2.45 -32.21
N THR A 496 57.56 3.42 -31.32
CA THR A 496 58.37 3.53 -30.10
C THR A 496 58.24 2.28 -29.23
N ASN A 497 57.00 1.80 -29.02
CA ASN A 497 56.76 0.58 -28.23
C ASN A 497 57.32 -0.67 -28.90
N MET A 498 57.18 -0.78 -30.24
CA MET A 498 57.78 -1.87 -31.01
C MET A 498 59.32 -1.84 -30.92
N GLN A 499 59.92 -0.65 -30.98
CA GLN A 499 61.36 -0.48 -30.89
C GLN A 499 61.90 -0.88 -29.51
N PHE A 500 61.22 -0.53 -28.42
CA PHE A 500 61.63 -0.94 -27.07
C PHE A 500 61.63 -2.46 -26.91
N ILE A 501 60.54 -3.13 -27.30
CA ILE A 501 60.43 -4.60 -27.20
C ILE A 501 61.39 -5.30 -28.18
N GLY A 502 61.51 -4.75 -29.39
CA GLY A 502 62.40 -5.29 -30.41
C GLY A 502 63.88 -5.16 -30.07
N LEU A 503 64.30 -4.07 -29.40
CA LEU A 503 65.67 -3.85 -28.92
C LEU A 503 66.08 -4.88 -27.87
N GLU A 504 65.21 -5.20 -26.91
CA GLU A 504 65.50 -6.23 -25.90
C GLU A 504 65.76 -7.61 -26.52
N GLN A 505 65.12 -7.90 -27.67
CA GLN A 505 65.14 -9.21 -28.31
C GLN A 505 66.04 -9.28 -29.56
N GLY A 506 66.67 -8.18 -29.96
CA GLY A 506 67.45 -8.10 -31.21
C GLY A 506 66.62 -8.37 -32.47
N ALA A 507 65.31 -8.12 -32.42
CA ALA A 507 64.38 -8.42 -33.50
C ALA A 507 64.48 -7.37 -34.62
N LYS A 508 64.65 -7.83 -35.87
CA LYS A 508 64.66 -6.97 -37.06
C LYS A 508 63.52 -7.27 -38.03
N THR A 509 62.99 -8.50 -38.00
CA THR A 509 61.95 -8.97 -38.92
C THR A 509 60.62 -9.11 -38.19
N PHE A 510 59.60 -8.38 -38.63
CA PHE A 510 58.29 -8.31 -37.96
C PHE A 510 57.16 -8.69 -38.91
N LEU A 511 56.27 -9.57 -38.46
CA LEU A 511 55.04 -9.93 -39.17
C LEU A 511 53.84 -9.17 -38.61
N ILE A 512 53.09 -8.51 -39.46
CA ILE A 512 51.80 -7.88 -39.11
C ILE A 512 50.68 -8.79 -39.61
N THR A 513 49.84 -9.27 -38.69
CA THR A 513 48.70 -10.13 -39.04
C THR A 513 47.47 -9.82 -38.17
N SER A 514 46.37 -10.55 -38.36
CA SER A 514 45.10 -10.36 -37.65
C SER A 514 44.35 -11.68 -37.55
N ALA A 515 43.34 -11.78 -36.68
CA ALA A 515 42.55 -13.00 -36.57
C ALA A 515 41.66 -13.23 -37.80
N SER A 516 41.11 -12.18 -38.37
CA SER A 516 40.15 -12.22 -39.48
C SER A 516 40.37 -11.09 -40.50
N ARG A 517 39.62 -11.15 -41.61
CA ARG A 517 39.71 -10.14 -42.67
C ARG A 517 39.22 -8.77 -42.19
N ALA A 518 39.77 -7.71 -42.78
CA ALA A 518 39.35 -6.31 -42.58
C ALA A 518 39.47 -5.77 -41.13
N GLU A 519 40.50 -6.23 -40.41
CA GLU A 519 40.92 -5.68 -39.10
C GLU A 519 41.93 -4.53 -39.21
N GLY A 520 42.51 -4.31 -40.40
CA GLY A 520 43.42 -3.18 -40.67
C GLY A 520 44.91 -3.51 -40.70
N LYS A 521 45.28 -4.80 -40.77
CA LYS A 521 46.66 -5.31 -40.87
C LYS A 521 47.57 -4.51 -41.82
N THR A 522 47.19 -4.41 -43.10
CA THR A 522 47.96 -3.71 -44.14
C THR A 522 48.08 -2.21 -43.84
N THR A 523 47.00 -1.57 -43.37
CA THR A 523 47.03 -0.15 -43.01
C THR A 523 47.96 0.11 -41.84
N VAL A 524 47.97 -0.77 -40.84
CA VAL A 524 48.90 -0.70 -39.71
C VAL A 524 50.33 -0.93 -40.19
N ALA A 525 50.58 -1.96 -41.00
CA ALA A 525 51.91 -2.29 -41.53
C ALA A 525 52.53 -1.13 -42.32
N VAL A 526 51.76 -0.55 -43.23
CA VAL A 526 52.20 0.56 -44.09
C VAL A 526 52.52 1.82 -43.27
N ASN A 527 51.61 2.25 -42.40
CA ASN A 527 51.83 3.48 -41.62
C ASN A 527 52.91 3.30 -40.53
N LEU A 528 53.06 2.09 -40.01
CA LEU A 528 54.16 1.74 -39.12
C LEU A 528 55.51 1.80 -39.86
N ALA A 529 55.59 1.23 -41.07
CA ALA A 529 56.79 1.29 -41.91
C ALA A 529 57.21 2.74 -42.18
N ILE A 530 56.25 3.60 -42.55
CA ILE A 530 56.48 5.03 -42.76
C ILE A 530 56.97 5.71 -41.49
N ALA A 531 56.33 5.45 -40.33
CA ALA A 531 56.74 6.05 -39.07
C ALA A 531 58.17 5.65 -38.65
N ILE A 532 58.58 4.41 -38.96
CA ILE A 532 59.94 3.91 -38.71
C ILE A 532 60.94 4.56 -39.69
N ALA A 533 60.60 4.66 -40.98
CA ALA A 533 61.45 5.28 -41.99
C ALA A 533 61.68 6.78 -41.73
N GLN A 534 60.63 7.49 -41.26
CA GLN A 534 60.70 8.87 -40.76
C GLN A 534 61.62 9.04 -39.55
N ALA A 535 61.96 7.96 -38.84
CA ALA A 535 62.92 7.97 -37.73
C ALA A 535 64.38 7.87 -38.19
N GLY A 536 64.63 7.66 -39.50
CA GLY A 536 65.95 7.48 -40.07
C GLY A 536 66.39 6.03 -40.26
N ASN A 537 65.55 5.05 -39.90
CA ASN A 537 65.86 3.63 -40.09
C ASN A 537 65.62 3.21 -41.54
N ARG A 538 66.49 2.38 -42.11
CA ARG A 538 66.24 1.75 -43.41
C ARG A 538 65.22 0.61 -43.25
N VAL A 539 64.04 0.79 -43.82
CA VAL A 539 62.90 -0.11 -43.68
C VAL A 539 62.60 -0.80 -45.00
N LEU A 540 62.42 -2.12 -44.95
CA LEU A 540 61.84 -2.88 -46.05
C LEU A 540 60.42 -3.34 -45.69
N LEU A 541 59.43 -2.85 -46.42
CA LEU A 541 58.04 -3.34 -46.36
C LEU A 541 57.83 -4.42 -47.43
N VAL A 542 57.53 -5.64 -46.99
CA VAL A 542 57.29 -6.79 -47.88
C VAL A 542 55.81 -7.17 -47.84
N GLU A 543 55.19 -7.22 -49.01
CA GLU A 543 53.81 -7.68 -49.16
C GLU A 543 53.73 -9.22 -49.21
N GLY A 544 53.55 -9.84 -48.04
CA GLY A 544 53.39 -11.28 -47.87
C GLY A 544 51.94 -11.78 -47.97
N ASP A 545 50.93 -10.90 -48.11
CA ASP A 545 49.55 -11.30 -48.44
C ASP A 545 49.44 -11.52 -49.97
N LEU A 546 49.93 -12.69 -50.41
CA LEU A 546 49.89 -13.09 -51.82
C LEU A 546 48.46 -13.39 -52.32
N ARG A 547 47.45 -13.42 -51.43
CA ARG A 547 46.05 -13.74 -51.78
C ARG A 547 45.25 -12.49 -52.11
N VAL A 548 45.36 -11.45 -51.28
CA VAL A 548 44.65 -10.18 -51.47
C VAL A 548 45.64 -9.02 -51.33
N PRO A 549 46.58 -8.86 -52.29
CA PRO A 549 47.58 -7.82 -52.24
C PRO A 549 46.95 -6.43 -52.39
N MET A 550 47.40 -5.50 -51.55
CA MET A 550 46.93 -4.11 -51.42
C MET A 550 48.06 -3.07 -51.38
N VAL A 551 49.32 -3.45 -51.10
CA VAL A 551 50.44 -2.50 -50.92
C VAL A 551 50.74 -1.74 -52.20
N SER A 552 50.86 -2.42 -53.34
CA SER A 552 51.03 -1.78 -54.67
C SER A 552 49.95 -0.74 -54.95
N ARG A 553 48.69 -1.03 -54.62
CA ARG A 553 47.56 -0.10 -54.77
C ARG A 553 47.60 1.06 -53.78
N ILE A 554 48.10 0.84 -52.55
CA ILE A 554 48.22 1.88 -51.52
C ILE A 554 49.34 2.87 -51.85
N PHE A 555 50.40 2.45 -52.54
CA PHE A 555 51.48 3.34 -52.96
C PHE A 555 51.39 3.81 -54.40
N GLY A 556 50.47 3.26 -55.20
CA GLY A 556 50.30 3.61 -56.60
C GLY A 556 51.48 3.17 -57.47
N ILE A 557 52.13 2.06 -57.13
CA ILE A 557 53.33 1.52 -57.80
C ILE A 557 53.03 0.19 -58.52
N ASP A 558 53.91 -0.20 -59.43
CA ASP A 558 53.80 -1.45 -60.17
C ASP A 558 53.90 -2.69 -59.29
N LYS A 559 53.10 -3.70 -59.65
CA LYS A 559 52.97 -4.93 -58.87
C LYS A 559 54.05 -5.98 -59.15
N SER A 560 54.68 -5.97 -60.31
CA SER A 560 55.68 -6.98 -60.72
C SER A 560 56.92 -6.30 -61.30
N PRO A 561 58.14 -6.84 -61.09
CA PRO A 561 58.47 -8.01 -60.26
C PRO A 561 58.24 -7.77 -58.76
N GLY A 562 57.93 -8.82 -58.01
CA GLY A 562 57.73 -8.77 -56.55
C GLY A 562 58.12 -10.07 -55.85
N LEU A 563 57.64 -10.28 -54.62
CA LEU A 563 58.02 -11.40 -53.76
C LEU A 563 57.85 -12.76 -54.46
N SER A 564 56.77 -12.95 -55.22
CA SER A 564 56.52 -14.23 -55.89
C SER A 564 57.60 -14.58 -56.90
N GLU A 565 58.02 -13.64 -57.75
CA GLU A 565 59.09 -13.85 -58.72
C GLU A 565 60.46 -14.03 -58.07
N VAL A 566 60.71 -13.39 -56.91
CA VAL A 566 61.92 -13.55 -56.12
C VAL A 566 62.02 -14.96 -55.56
N ILE A 567 60.96 -15.48 -54.94
CA ILE A 567 60.96 -16.83 -54.36
C ILE A 567 60.98 -17.92 -55.45
N LEU A 568 60.33 -17.69 -56.59
CA LEU A 568 60.43 -18.56 -57.77
C LEU A 568 61.82 -18.48 -58.44
N GLY A 569 62.60 -17.43 -58.17
CA GLY A 569 63.96 -17.25 -58.67
C GLY A 569 64.07 -16.72 -60.08
N SER A 570 62.99 -16.14 -60.60
CA SER A 570 63.01 -15.46 -61.89
C SER A 570 63.75 -14.12 -61.80
N HIS A 571 63.82 -13.53 -60.60
CA HIS A 571 64.51 -12.27 -60.33
C HIS A 571 65.31 -12.38 -59.03
N ARG A 572 66.35 -11.56 -58.89
CA ARG A 572 66.98 -11.36 -57.59
C ARG A 572 66.11 -10.43 -56.75
N TRP A 573 66.24 -10.49 -55.43
CA TRP A 573 65.39 -9.69 -54.57
C TRP A 573 65.72 -8.20 -54.66
N GLU A 574 66.97 -7.85 -54.93
CA GLU A 574 67.43 -6.47 -55.11
C GLU A 574 66.75 -5.80 -56.32
N ASP A 575 66.48 -6.57 -57.38
CA ASP A 575 65.82 -6.10 -58.61
C ASP A 575 64.30 -5.87 -58.40
N ALA A 576 63.73 -6.45 -57.34
CA ALA A 576 62.31 -6.32 -57.00
C ALA A 576 62.05 -5.22 -55.97
N VAL A 577 63.10 -4.55 -55.46
CA VAL A 577 62.97 -3.46 -54.49
C VAL A 577 62.48 -2.20 -55.19
N ARG A 578 61.34 -1.69 -54.73
CA ARG A 578 60.79 -0.39 -55.10
C ARG A 578 61.26 0.66 -54.12
N THR A 579 61.78 1.76 -54.63
CA THR A 579 62.31 2.87 -53.84
C THR A 579 61.43 4.11 -53.99
N VAL A 580 61.83 5.21 -53.37
CA VAL A 580 61.09 6.47 -53.45
C VAL A 580 60.91 6.94 -54.91
N THR A 581 61.82 6.61 -55.82
CA THR A 581 61.72 6.97 -57.24
C THR A 581 60.58 6.26 -57.95
N ASP A 582 60.33 4.98 -57.64
CA ASP A 582 59.17 4.25 -58.16
C ASP A 582 57.85 4.86 -57.65
N ILE A 583 57.83 5.30 -56.39
CA ILE A 583 56.66 5.95 -55.78
C ILE A 583 56.39 7.30 -56.46
N MET A 584 57.45 8.08 -56.75
CA MET A 584 57.38 9.35 -57.49
C MET A 584 56.89 9.17 -58.93
N MET A 585 57.25 8.07 -59.59
CA MET A 585 56.76 7.73 -60.93
C MET A 585 55.32 7.20 -60.94
N GLY A 586 54.76 6.91 -59.76
CA GLY A 586 53.39 6.45 -59.57
C GLY A 586 52.37 7.57 -59.54
N LYS A 587 51.34 7.41 -58.69
CA LYS A 587 50.24 8.38 -58.54
C LYS A 587 50.49 9.46 -57.48
N ILE A 588 51.68 9.51 -56.86
CA ILE A 588 52.00 10.47 -55.79
C ILE A 588 52.96 11.55 -56.33
N GLU A 589 52.49 12.79 -56.31
CA GLU A 589 53.26 13.96 -56.75
C GLU A 589 54.54 14.17 -55.93
N MET A 590 55.60 14.63 -56.59
CA MET A 590 56.91 14.89 -55.97
C MET A 590 56.83 15.86 -54.79
N GLU A 591 56.03 16.92 -54.93
CA GLU A 591 55.80 17.92 -53.88
C GLU A 591 55.26 17.29 -52.59
N ASP A 592 54.36 16.31 -52.72
CA ASP A 592 53.73 15.65 -51.59
C ASP A 592 54.67 14.64 -50.93
N LEU A 593 55.53 13.95 -51.69
CA LEU A 593 56.54 13.06 -51.14
C LEU A 593 57.61 13.81 -50.34
N LEU A 594 58.03 14.98 -50.81
CA LEU A 594 59.02 15.81 -50.12
C LEU A 594 58.47 16.57 -48.92
N ALA A 595 57.14 16.60 -48.73
CA ALA A 595 56.50 17.32 -47.63
C ALA A 595 56.90 16.77 -46.24
N VAL A 596 57.29 15.49 -46.16
CA VAL A 596 57.73 14.84 -44.92
C VAL A 596 59.01 14.04 -45.17
N PRO A 597 60.12 14.31 -44.45
CA PRO A 597 61.38 13.60 -44.65
C PRO A 597 61.32 12.14 -44.17
N GLY A 598 62.12 11.27 -44.77
CA GLY A 598 62.30 9.87 -44.37
C GLY A 598 61.65 8.83 -45.28
N MET A 599 60.90 9.23 -46.31
CA MET A 599 60.37 8.33 -47.35
C MET A 599 61.47 7.67 -48.18
N ASP A 600 62.63 8.32 -48.30
CA ASP A 600 63.86 7.81 -48.87
C ASP A 600 64.42 6.58 -48.16
N ASN A 601 64.08 6.39 -46.87
CA ASN A 601 64.47 5.20 -46.11
C ASN A 601 63.46 4.05 -46.22
N LEU A 602 62.34 4.23 -46.93
CA LEU A 602 61.30 3.21 -47.11
C LEU A 602 61.46 2.51 -48.45
N HIS A 603 61.79 1.22 -48.40
CA HIS A 603 61.85 0.33 -49.55
C HIS A 603 60.69 -0.66 -49.51
N ILE A 604 60.19 -1.07 -50.67
CA ILE A 604 58.98 -1.91 -50.78
C ILE A 604 59.24 -3.07 -51.72
N ILE A 605 58.87 -4.29 -51.30
CA ILE A 605 58.71 -5.44 -52.21
C ILE A 605 57.22 -5.78 -52.23
N THR A 606 56.60 -5.64 -53.40
CA THR A 606 55.18 -5.96 -53.63
C THR A 606 54.97 -7.48 -53.75
N SER A 607 53.73 -7.95 -53.82
CA SER A 607 53.47 -9.40 -53.87
C SER A 607 53.98 -10.10 -55.13
N GLY A 608 54.14 -9.36 -56.24
CA GLY A 608 54.34 -9.94 -57.57
C GLY A 608 53.04 -10.49 -58.18
N GLY A 609 53.18 -11.35 -59.18
CA GLY A 609 52.10 -12.19 -59.69
C GLY A 609 51.45 -13.02 -58.56
N ILE A 610 50.13 -13.28 -58.63
CA ILE A 610 49.45 -14.10 -57.62
C ILE A 610 49.78 -15.58 -57.91
N PRO A 611 50.51 -16.30 -57.04
CA PRO A 611 50.83 -17.69 -57.27
C PRO A 611 49.61 -18.58 -57.01
N PRO A 612 49.50 -19.76 -57.66
CA PRO A 612 48.42 -20.71 -57.40
C PRO A 612 48.47 -21.26 -55.97
N ASN A 613 49.68 -21.43 -55.41
CA ASN A 613 49.89 -21.99 -54.07
C ASN A 613 50.70 -21.04 -53.15
N PRO A 614 50.08 -19.97 -52.59
CA PRO A 614 50.77 -19.01 -51.72
C PRO A 614 51.49 -19.62 -50.51
N ALA A 615 50.84 -20.51 -49.78
CA ALA A 615 51.39 -21.06 -48.53
C ALA A 615 52.65 -21.91 -48.75
N GLU A 616 52.70 -22.67 -49.85
CA GLU A 616 53.86 -23.48 -50.23
C GLU A 616 55.05 -22.61 -50.64
N LEU A 617 54.77 -21.49 -51.32
CA LEU A 617 55.80 -20.54 -51.70
C LEU A 617 56.43 -19.89 -50.46
N LEU A 618 55.61 -19.49 -49.49
CA LEU A 618 56.06 -18.89 -48.23
C LEU A 618 56.76 -19.89 -47.30
N SER A 619 56.44 -21.19 -47.38
CA SER A 619 57.12 -22.24 -46.58
C SER A 619 58.48 -22.63 -47.14
N SER A 620 58.76 -22.32 -48.41
CA SER A 620 59.97 -22.71 -49.12
C SER A 620 61.29 -22.31 -48.42
N HIS A 621 62.37 -23.01 -48.78
CA HIS A 621 63.72 -22.70 -48.30
C HIS A 621 64.17 -21.31 -48.74
N ARG A 622 63.86 -20.93 -50.00
CA ARG A 622 64.21 -19.64 -50.59
C ARG A 622 63.56 -18.46 -49.87
N MET A 623 62.37 -18.64 -49.30
CA MET A 623 61.77 -17.62 -48.42
C MET A 623 62.61 -17.39 -47.16
N GLY A 624 63.17 -18.46 -46.58
CA GLY A 624 64.10 -18.35 -45.46
C GLY A 624 65.41 -17.65 -45.84
N GLU A 625 66.00 -18.01 -46.98
CA GLU A 625 67.19 -17.34 -47.52
C GLU A 625 66.94 -15.85 -47.76
N PHE A 626 65.81 -15.51 -48.39
CA PHE A 626 65.40 -14.13 -48.62
C PHE A 626 65.29 -13.35 -47.30
N ILE A 627 64.57 -13.88 -46.30
CA ILE A 627 64.42 -13.23 -44.98
C ILE A 627 65.79 -12.98 -44.33
N SER A 628 66.69 -13.97 -44.37
CA SER A 628 68.05 -13.83 -43.82
C SER A 628 68.86 -12.74 -44.54
N GLN A 629 68.80 -12.69 -45.87
CA GLN A 629 69.51 -11.68 -46.67
C GLN A 629 69.01 -10.26 -46.38
N VAL A 630 67.68 -10.06 -46.33
CA VAL A 630 67.13 -8.72 -46.08
C VAL A 630 67.31 -8.29 -44.63
N ARG A 631 67.34 -9.23 -43.68
CA ARG A 631 67.64 -8.96 -42.26
C ARG A 631 69.02 -8.34 -42.06
N GLU A 632 70.00 -8.70 -42.88
CA GLU A 632 71.36 -8.16 -42.80
C GLU A 632 71.47 -6.75 -43.39
N GLN A 633 70.70 -6.46 -44.45
CA GLN A 633 70.81 -5.20 -45.18
C GLN A 633 69.92 -4.07 -44.63
N TYR A 634 68.82 -4.41 -43.97
CA TYR A 634 67.86 -3.45 -43.43
C TYR A 634 67.90 -3.39 -41.90
N ASP A 635 67.54 -2.25 -41.35
CA ASP A 635 67.41 -2.08 -39.90
C ASP A 635 66.12 -2.73 -39.41
N VAL A 636 65.04 -2.61 -40.20
CA VAL A 636 63.73 -3.20 -39.91
C VAL A 636 63.11 -3.74 -41.20
N VAL A 637 62.56 -4.95 -41.14
CA VAL A 637 61.79 -5.57 -42.23
C VAL A 637 60.38 -5.87 -41.72
N ILE A 638 59.36 -5.35 -42.39
CA ILE A 638 57.95 -5.52 -42.03
C ILE A 638 57.26 -6.35 -43.10
N PHE A 639 56.68 -7.47 -42.70
CA PHE A 639 55.87 -8.33 -43.56
C PHE A 639 54.38 -8.07 -43.30
N ASP A 640 53.64 -7.59 -44.29
CA ASP A 640 52.17 -7.69 -44.28
C ASP A 640 51.77 -9.13 -44.64
N SER A 641 50.71 -9.67 -44.05
CA SER A 641 50.33 -11.07 -44.26
C SER A 641 48.84 -11.31 -44.15
N ALA A 642 48.35 -12.40 -44.76
CA ALA A 642 46.95 -12.82 -44.67
C ALA A 642 46.51 -13.05 -43.20
N PRO A 643 45.20 -12.98 -42.87
CA PRO A 643 44.73 -13.26 -41.51
C PRO A 643 44.98 -14.73 -41.09
N VAL A 644 45.19 -14.96 -39.80
CA VAL A 644 45.60 -16.24 -39.20
C VAL A 644 44.53 -17.33 -39.30
N LEU A 645 43.27 -17.01 -39.02
CA LEU A 645 42.21 -18.05 -38.95
C LEU A 645 41.78 -18.59 -40.32
N PRO A 646 41.65 -17.78 -41.40
CA PRO A 646 41.18 -18.30 -42.68
C PRO A 646 42.21 -19.14 -43.45
N VAL A 647 43.52 -18.87 -43.27
CA VAL A 647 44.60 -19.47 -44.08
C VAL A 647 45.89 -19.61 -43.28
N ALA A 648 46.78 -20.51 -43.68
CA ALA A 648 48.02 -20.82 -42.96
C ALA A 648 49.19 -19.85 -43.22
N ASP A 649 49.07 -18.95 -44.19
CA ASP A 649 50.16 -18.11 -44.70
C ASP A 649 50.88 -17.32 -43.58
N ALA A 650 50.13 -16.69 -42.66
CA ALA A 650 50.70 -15.94 -41.54
C ALA A 650 51.35 -16.83 -40.47
N VAL A 651 50.83 -18.04 -40.28
CA VAL A 651 51.40 -19.01 -39.32
C VAL A 651 52.78 -19.48 -39.82
N VAL A 652 52.88 -19.79 -41.12
CA VAL A 652 54.13 -20.20 -41.78
C VAL A 652 55.17 -19.09 -41.78
N LEU A 653 54.77 -17.84 -42.07
CA LEU A 653 55.69 -16.71 -42.01
C LEU A 653 56.09 -16.38 -40.58
N GLY A 654 55.16 -16.50 -39.62
CA GLY A 654 55.40 -16.22 -38.22
C GLY A 654 56.51 -17.07 -37.60
N SER A 655 56.71 -18.30 -38.08
CA SER A 655 57.80 -19.17 -37.62
C SER A 655 59.17 -18.84 -38.24
N LYS A 656 59.24 -17.91 -39.20
CA LYS A 656 60.49 -17.51 -39.90
C LYS A 656 60.94 -16.08 -39.57
N VAL A 657 60.14 -15.31 -38.85
CA VAL A 657 60.44 -13.92 -38.45
C VAL A 657 60.74 -13.83 -36.95
N ASP A 658 61.35 -12.72 -36.51
CA ASP A 658 61.74 -12.49 -35.12
C ASP A 658 60.55 -12.16 -34.20
N GLY A 659 59.50 -11.54 -34.73
CA GLY A 659 58.35 -11.11 -33.95
C GLY A 659 57.06 -10.93 -34.74
N VAL A 660 55.93 -11.11 -34.06
CA VAL A 660 54.57 -10.99 -34.63
C VAL A 660 53.77 -9.94 -33.87
N LEU A 661 53.14 -9.02 -34.60
CA LEU A 661 52.15 -8.08 -34.08
C LEU A 661 50.75 -8.48 -34.56
N LEU A 662 49.84 -8.70 -33.61
CA LEU A 662 48.44 -9.03 -33.89
C LEU A 662 47.58 -7.76 -33.91
N VAL A 663 46.99 -7.43 -35.05
CA VAL A 663 46.02 -6.34 -35.17
C VAL A 663 44.62 -6.85 -34.81
N TYR A 664 44.00 -6.23 -33.81
CA TYR A 664 42.65 -6.56 -33.34
C TYR A 664 41.69 -5.39 -33.49
N ARG A 665 40.57 -5.60 -34.19
CA ARG A 665 39.54 -4.56 -34.35
C ARG A 665 38.45 -4.65 -33.29
N VAL A 666 38.50 -3.72 -32.33
CA VAL A 666 37.58 -3.66 -31.19
C VAL A 666 36.13 -3.43 -31.65
N GLY A 667 35.20 -4.18 -31.04
CA GLY A 667 33.76 -4.10 -31.34
C GLY A 667 33.32 -4.77 -32.66
N LYS A 668 34.26 -5.24 -33.49
CA LYS A 668 33.96 -5.97 -34.74
C LYS A 668 34.26 -7.46 -34.64
N ILE A 669 35.39 -7.83 -34.04
CA ILE A 669 35.83 -9.22 -33.89
C ILE A 669 35.61 -9.67 -32.45
N GLY A 670 35.07 -10.87 -32.26
CA GLY A 670 34.84 -11.42 -30.91
C GLY A 670 36.14 -11.91 -30.27
N ARG A 671 36.27 -11.74 -28.96
CA ARG A 671 37.46 -12.13 -28.17
C ARG A 671 37.98 -13.55 -28.43
N GLY A 672 37.06 -14.51 -28.63
CA GLY A 672 37.43 -15.90 -28.88
C GLY A 672 38.16 -16.12 -30.20
N ALA A 673 37.91 -15.29 -31.23
CA ALA A 673 38.63 -15.37 -32.49
C ALA A 673 40.08 -14.88 -32.32
N LEU A 674 40.29 -13.79 -31.59
CA LEU A 674 41.61 -13.27 -31.27
C LEU A 674 42.46 -14.27 -30.47
N LYS A 675 41.87 -14.89 -29.43
CA LYS A 675 42.55 -15.94 -28.65
C LYS A 675 42.93 -17.15 -29.51
N ARG A 676 42.04 -17.62 -30.39
CA ARG A 676 42.36 -18.71 -31.31
C ARG A 676 43.51 -18.36 -32.26
N ALA A 677 43.54 -17.13 -32.77
CA ALA A 677 44.64 -16.67 -33.62
C ALA A 677 45.97 -16.69 -32.86
N LYS A 678 46.01 -16.17 -31.63
CA LYS A 678 47.20 -16.25 -30.77
C LYS A 678 47.62 -17.70 -30.52
N VAL A 679 46.70 -18.58 -30.12
CA VAL A 679 47.00 -20.01 -29.89
C VAL A 679 47.60 -20.67 -31.14
N GLN A 680 47.12 -20.31 -32.33
CA GLN A 680 47.65 -20.85 -33.58
C GLN A 680 49.07 -20.34 -33.87
N MET A 681 49.38 -19.07 -33.58
CA MET A 681 50.74 -18.53 -33.67
C MET A 681 51.69 -19.19 -32.64
N ASP A 682 51.23 -19.35 -31.40
CA ASP A 682 52.01 -19.98 -30.34
C ASP A 682 52.31 -21.46 -30.67
N SER A 683 51.40 -22.16 -31.37
CA SER A 683 51.58 -23.57 -31.77
C SER A 683 52.78 -23.82 -32.69
N VAL A 684 53.20 -22.80 -33.46
CA VAL A 684 54.41 -22.84 -34.30
C VAL A 684 55.59 -22.11 -33.70
N LYS A 685 55.53 -21.81 -32.39
CA LYS A 685 56.53 -21.06 -31.63
C LYS A 685 56.83 -19.67 -32.22
N ALA A 686 55.86 -19.06 -32.89
CA ALA A 686 56.00 -17.68 -33.35
C ALA A 686 55.96 -16.74 -32.14
N ASN A 687 56.93 -15.83 -32.07
CA ASN A 687 57.06 -14.89 -30.96
C ASN A 687 56.05 -13.73 -31.10
N THR A 688 54.91 -13.84 -30.42
CA THR A 688 53.87 -12.79 -30.45
C THR A 688 54.25 -11.66 -29.50
N LEU A 689 54.78 -10.56 -30.04
CA LEU A 689 55.28 -9.41 -29.28
C LEU A 689 54.17 -8.61 -28.60
N GLY A 690 52.98 -8.58 -29.22
CA GLY A 690 51.83 -7.89 -28.64
C GLY A 690 50.71 -7.62 -29.63
N VAL A 691 49.71 -6.87 -29.15
CA VAL A 691 48.48 -6.59 -29.88
C VAL A 691 48.37 -5.10 -30.22
N VAL A 692 47.92 -4.78 -31.43
CA VAL A 692 47.55 -3.43 -31.85
C VAL A 692 46.03 -3.32 -31.86
N LEU A 693 45.47 -2.48 -31.00
CA LEU A 693 44.04 -2.22 -30.95
C LEU A 693 43.66 -1.22 -32.04
N ASN A 694 43.03 -1.69 -33.11
CA ASN A 694 42.61 -0.85 -34.22
C ASN A 694 41.12 -0.50 -34.15
N GLY A 695 40.77 0.73 -34.51
CA GLY A 695 39.39 1.17 -34.60
C GLY A 695 38.70 1.32 -33.23
N LEU A 696 39.45 1.70 -32.19
CA LEU A 696 38.88 2.00 -30.88
C LEU A 696 38.07 3.30 -30.94
N ARG A 697 36.81 3.26 -30.48
CA ARG A 697 35.94 4.45 -30.42
C ARG A 697 35.97 5.08 -29.03
N PRO A 698 35.90 6.42 -28.90
CA PRO A 698 35.91 7.11 -27.61
C PRO A 698 34.80 6.67 -26.64
N GLU A 699 33.69 6.12 -27.14
CA GLU A 699 32.56 5.69 -26.30
C GLU A 699 32.76 4.33 -25.62
N VAL A 700 33.79 3.56 -25.99
CA VAL A 700 33.93 2.14 -25.60
C VAL A 700 34.61 1.97 -24.23
N SER A 701 35.44 2.92 -23.80
CA SER A 701 36.07 2.91 -22.47
C SER A 701 36.01 4.29 -21.76
N PRO A 702 35.54 4.37 -20.50
CA PRO A 702 35.62 5.58 -19.67
C PRO A 702 37.05 6.03 -19.39
N ASP A 703 38.02 5.10 -19.35
CA ASP A 703 39.44 5.43 -19.13
C ASP A 703 40.01 6.23 -20.31
N PHE A 704 39.42 6.06 -21.50
CA PHE A 704 39.70 6.88 -22.68
C PHE A 704 39.13 8.31 -22.60
N GLN A 705 38.19 8.60 -21.69
CA GLN A 705 37.77 9.98 -21.42
C GLN A 705 38.85 10.76 -20.66
N GLY A 706 39.70 10.06 -19.88
CA GLY A 706 40.86 10.63 -19.20
C GLY A 706 42.03 10.91 -20.15
N TYR A 707 42.25 10.04 -21.15
CA TYR A 707 43.26 10.21 -22.21
C TYR A 707 42.80 11.11 -23.35
N ARG A 708 42.10 12.20 -23.02
CA ARG A 708 41.74 13.24 -23.97
C ARG A 708 42.98 14.08 -24.30
N TYR A 709 43.90 13.53 -25.11
CA TYR A 709 45.02 14.25 -25.75
C TYR A 709 44.56 15.31 -26.79
N GLY A 710 43.30 15.75 -26.71
CA GLY A 710 42.71 16.75 -27.60
C GLY A 710 42.79 18.19 -27.08
N ARG A 711 43.68 18.49 -26.13
CA ARG A 711 43.80 19.86 -25.58
C ARG A 711 45.17 20.52 -25.74
N TYR A 712 46.18 19.84 -26.31
CA TYR A 712 47.53 20.41 -26.37
C TYR A 712 47.99 20.93 -27.73
N TYR A 713 47.33 20.62 -28.85
CA TYR A 713 47.57 21.32 -30.13
C TYR A 713 46.28 21.40 -30.95
N GLY A 714 45.75 22.62 -31.13
CA GLY A 714 44.56 22.89 -31.93
C GLY A 714 43.99 24.27 -31.66
N TYR A 715 44.53 25.28 -32.34
CA TYR A 715 44.10 26.66 -32.34
C TYR A 715 42.60 26.81 -32.66
N GLY A 716 41.91 27.60 -31.83
CA GLY A 716 40.77 28.46 -32.18
C GLY A 716 39.61 27.87 -32.98
N GLN A 717 38.58 27.39 -32.28
CA GLN A 717 37.19 27.66 -32.69
C GLN A 717 36.30 27.70 -31.44
N GLU A 718 35.71 28.87 -31.20
CA GLU A 718 34.82 29.16 -30.08
C GLU A 718 33.58 28.25 -30.10
N GLU A 719 33.29 27.63 -28.96
CA GLU A 719 32.08 26.85 -28.73
C GLU A 719 30.86 27.79 -28.65
N GLY A 720 30.04 27.81 -29.71
CA GLY A 720 28.72 28.44 -29.67
C GLY A 720 27.74 27.66 -28.76
N PRO A 721 26.78 28.35 -28.11
CA PRO A 721 26.01 27.79 -27.00
C PRO A 721 25.01 26.68 -27.41
N TRP A 722 24.84 25.71 -26.50
CA TRP A 722 24.22 24.39 -26.67
C TRP A 722 22.79 24.35 -27.24
N TRP A 723 22.03 25.44 -27.16
CA TRP A 723 20.64 25.52 -27.63
C TRP A 723 20.52 25.63 -29.16
N LYS A 724 21.56 26.07 -29.89
CA LYS A 724 21.57 26.06 -31.36
C LYS A 724 21.64 24.65 -31.98
N ARG A 725 21.95 23.59 -31.22
CA ARG A 725 21.90 22.19 -31.68
C ARG A 725 20.49 21.60 -31.68
N LEU A 726 19.54 22.16 -30.92
CA LEU A 726 18.15 21.67 -30.90
C LEU A 726 17.32 22.12 -32.12
N PHE A 727 17.75 23.14 -32.87
CA PHE A 727 16.96 23.72 -33.97
C PHE A 727 17.54 23.49 -35.38
N ARG A 728 18.56 22.64 -35.54
CA ARG A 728 19.07 22.24 -36.86
C ARG A 728 18.47 20.90 -37.31
N MET A 729 17.14 20.85 -37.39
CA MET A 729 16.41 19.82 -38.12
C MET A 729 15.39 20.48 -39.06
N SER A 730 15.89 21.13 -40.10
CA SER A 730 15.14 21.37 -41.34
C SER A 730 16.12 21.65 -42.47
N ARG A 731 16.32 20.62 -43.31
CA ARG A 731 16.64 20.67 -44.75
C ARG A 731 17.12 19.28 -45.16
N PHE A 732 16.17 18.38 -45.37
CA PHE A 732 16.32 17.33 -46.36
C PHE A 732 15.13 17.45 -47.31
N SER A 733 15.38 18.15 -48.40
CA SER A 733 14.52 18.20 -49.58
C SER A 733 15.14 17.30 -50.64
N ARG A 734 14.28 16.56 -51.35
CA ARG A 734 14.50 15.80 -52.59
C ARG A 734 15.26 14.47 -52.52
N LYS A 735 14.51 13.38 -52.37
CA LYS A 735 14.02 12.54 -53.49
C LYS A 735 13.23 11.34 -52.91
N GLY A 736 11.91 11.38 -53.04
CA GLY A 736 11.03 10.29 -52.63
C GLY A 736 9.98 10.02 -53.70
N ARG A 737 10.23 9.02 -54.55
CA ARG A 737 9.18 8.24 -55.21
C ARG A 737 8.76 7.16 -54.22
N ALA A 738 7.78 7.45 -53.36
CA ALA A 738 7.04 6.46 -52.55
C ALA A 738 5.93 7.08 -51.67
N VAL A 739 5.23 8.14 -52.12
CA VAL A 739 4.12 8.75 -51.34
C VAL A 739 2.77 8.76 -52.09
N ASP A 740 2.72 8.38 -53.36
CA ASP A 740 1.48 8.39 -54.17
C ASP A 740 0.55 7.19 -53.95
N ARG A 741 0.52 6.57 -52.77
CA ARG A 741 -0.49 5.53 -52.46
C ARG A 741 -1.30 5.77 -51.19
N PHE A 742 -1.04 6.85 -50.46
CA PHE A 742 -1.80 7.20 -49.25
C PHE A 742 -2.80 8.35 -49.47
N ALA A 743 -2.63 9.17 -50.51
CA ALA A 743 -3.56 10.26 -50.83
C ALA A 743 -4.89 9.77 -51.45
N THR A 744 -4.85 8.65 -52.18
CA THR A 744 -6.03 8.10 -52.88
C THR A 744 -7.04 7.40 -51.96
N VAL A 745 -6.68 7.15 -50.70
CA VAL A 745 -7.56 6.49 -49.70
C VAL A 745 -8.28 7.52 -48.82
N LEU A 746 -7.75 8.74 -48.70
CA LEU A 746 -8.33 9.79 -47.87
C LEU A 746 -9.35 10.67 -48.59
N GLU A 747 -9.39 10.62 -49.92
CA GLU A 747 -10.34 11.39 -50.73
C GLU A 747 -11.66 10.67 -51.00
N SER A 748 -11.78 9.37 -50.69
CA SER A 748 -13.01 8.58 -50.86
C SER A 748 -13.96 8.59 -49.65
N LEU A 749 -13.64 9.32 -48.57
CA LEU A 749 -14.46 9.36 -47.34
C LEU A 749 -15.11 10.72 -47.06
N ARG A 750 -15.22 11.59 -48.08
CA ARG A 750 -15.86 12.91 -47.94
C ARG A 750 -16.99 13.10 -48.95
N LYS A 751 -18.09 12.35 -48.82
CA LYS A 751 -19.42 12.81 -49.28
C LYS A 751 -20.57 12.08 -48.57
N GLU A 752 -21.35 12.91 -47.87
CA GLU A 752 -22.77 12.85 -47.48
C GLU A 752 -23.37 11.68 -46.66
N ARG A 753 -24.20 12.07 -45.67
CA ARG A 753 -24.93 11.25 -44.68
C ARG A 753 -26.23 10.66 -45.29
N PRO A 754 -26.93 9.71 -44.63
CA PRO A 754 -27.81 10.01 -43.48
C PRO A 754 -27.67 9.03 -42.28
N ALA A 755 -28.29 9.36 -41.14
CA ALA A 755 -28.37 8.54 -39.91
C ALA A 755 -29.14 7.22 -40.14
N PRO A 756 -28.86 6.13 -39.39
CA PRO A 756 -29.65 5.85 -38.18
C PRO A 756 -28.93 5.12 -37.01
N GLU A 757 -29.62 5.12 -35.87
CA GLU A 757 -29.68 4.15 -34.76
C GLU A 757 -28.45 3.75 -33.92
N GLU A 758 -28.61 4.02 -32.63
CA GLU A 758 -27.83 3.50 -31.51
C GLU A 758 -28.03 1.98 -31.38
N THR A 759 -27.08 1.19 -31.88
CA THR A 759 -26.63 -0.04 -31.22
C THR A 759 -25.44 -0.61 -31.98
N GLY A 760 -24.35 -0.94 -31.27
CA GLY A 760 -23.28 -1.77 -31.85
C GLY A 760 -21.92 -1.11 -32.11
N ARG A 761 -21.46 -0.16 -31.28
CA ARG A 761 -20.06 0.36 -31.36
C ARG A 761 -19.05 -0.29 -30.40
N ARG A 762 -19.37 -1.43 -29.80
CA ARG A 762 -18.54 -2.08 -28.75
C ARG A 762 -17.58 -3.19 -29.22
N LYS A 763 -17.55 -3.58 -30.51
CA LYS A 763 -16.74 -4.74 -30.96
C LYS A 763 -15.50 -4.45 -31.82
N MET A 764 -15.28 -3.23 -32.34
CA MET A 764 -14.14 -2.95 -33.24
C MET A 764 -12.91 -2.31 -32.57
N TRP A 765 -13.05 -1.75 -31.36
CA TRP A 765 -11.94 -1.08 -30.68
C TRP A 765 -10.80 -2.01 -30.21
N PRO A 766 -11.03 -3.27 -29.76
CA PRO A 766 -9.95 -4.17 -29.39
C PRO A 766 -9.00 -4.48 -30.55
N TRP A 767 -9.54 -4.58 -31.77
CA TRP A 767 -8.79 -4.87 -32.99
C TRP A 767 -7.96 -3.67 -33.48
N MET A 768 -8.47 -2.44 -33.33
CA MET A 768 -7.66 -1.23 -33.58
C MET A 768 -6.57 -1.03 -32.53
N ALA A 769 -6.83 -1.35 -31.26
CA ALA A 769 -5.81 -1.31 -30.20
C ALA A 769 -4.74 -2.38 -30.44
N ALA A 770 -5.13 -3.61 -30.83
CA ALA A 770 -4.20 -4.67 -31.23
C ALA A 770 -3.38 -4.29 -32.46
N GLY A 771 -3.99 -3.63 -33.45
CA GLY A 771 -3.30 -3.08 -34.61
C GLY A 771 -2.28 -2.00 -34.25
N LEU A 772 -2.60 -1.12 -33.29
CA LEU A 772 -1.68 -0.11 -32.78
C LEU A 772 -0.54 -0.73 -31.96
N VAL A 773 -0.82 -1.79 -31.18
CA VAL A 773 0.20 -2.58 -30.47
C VAL A 773 1.14 -3.25 -31.47
N LEU A 774 0.60 -3.89 -32.51
CA LEU A 774 1.37 -4.50 -33.58
C LEU A 774 2.20 -3.47 -34.35
N LEU A 775 1.68 -2.26 -34.55
CA LEU A 775 2.41 -1.17 -35.21
C LEU A 775 3.56 -0.65 -34.33
N ILE A 776 3.33 -0.46 -33.02
CA ILE A 776 4.36 -0.02 -32.06
C ILE A 776 5.39 -1.13 -31.83
N PHE A 777 4.96 -2.38 -31.81
CA PHE A 777 5.84 -3.55 -31.73
C PHE A 777 6.64 -3.71 -33.03
N ALA A 778 6.03 -3.51 -34.21
CA ALA A 778 6.71 -3.52 -35.51
C ALA A 778 7.67 -2.33 -35.66
N LEU A 779 7.35 -1.16 -35.11
CA LEU A 779 8.25 0.00 -35.08
C LEU A 779 9.40 -0.20 -34.09
N GLY A 780 9.15 -0.84 -32.93
CA GLY A 780 10.18 -1.22 -31.96
C GLY A 780 11.12 -2.31 -32.49
N VAL A 781 10.56 -3.34 -33.12
CA VAL A 781 11.30 -4.41 -33.81
C VAL A 781 12.04 -3.86 -35.02
N GLY A 782 11.42 -2.98 -35.82
CA GLY A 782 12.04 -2.30 -36.96
C GLY A 782 13.20 -1.40 -36.54
N PHE A 783 13.08 -0.69 -35.42
CA PHE A 783 14.14 0.13 -34.84
C PHE A 783 15.31 -0.72 -34.28
N LEU A 784 15.01 -1.89 -33.69
CA LEU A 784 16.02 -2.87 -33.26
C LEU A 784 16.70 -3.57 -34.45
N TRP A 785 15.98 -3.77 -35.56
CA TRP A 785 16.49 -4.35 -36.81
C TRP A 785 17.41 -3.38 -37.55
N GLN A 786 17.07 -2.08 -37.60
CA GLN A 786 17.86 -1.02 -38.22
C GLN A 786 19.19 -0.77 -37.49
N ARG A 787 19.30 -1.13 -36.21
CA ARG A 787 20.54 -1.09 -35.42
C ARG A 787 21.30 -2.42 -35.29
N GLY A 788 20.83 -3.48 -35.96
CA GLY A 788 21.59 -4.73 -36.13
C GLY A 788 21.62 -5.68 -34.93
N TYR A 789 20.69 -5.58 -33.98
CA TYR A 789 20.72 -6.37 -32.74
C TYR A 789 20.07 -7.77 -32.82
N LEU A 790 19.36 -8.13 -33.90
CA LEU A 790 18.79 -9.47 -34.08
C LEU A 790 19.37 -10.16 -35.32
N ARG A 791 20.24 -11.15 -35.11
CA ARG A 791 20.51 -12.23 -36.07
C ARG A 791 20.17 -13.56 -35.40
N ILE A 792 19.04 -14.15 -35.77
CA ILE A 792 18.69 -15.52 -35.38
C ILE A 792 18.99 -16.45 -36.56
N PHE A 793 19.72 -17.51 -36.22
CA PHE A 793 20.00 -18.69 -37.02
C PHE A 793 18.69 -19.37 -37.47
N THR A 794 18.51 -19.53 -38.78
CA THR A 794 17.60 -20.54 -39.32
C THR A 794 18.41 -21.77 -39.71
N GLY A 795 18.41 -22.79 -38.86
CA GLY A 795 18.93 -24.13 -39.16
C GLY A 795 17.81 -25.15 -39.06
N ARG A 796 17.39 -25.70 -40.20
CA ARG A 796 16.53 -26.89 -40.30
C ARG A 796 17.24 -28.09 -39.69
N ILE A 797 16.54 -28.88 -38.87
CA ILE A 797 16.96 -30.25 -38.53
C ILE A 797 15.80 -31.20 -38.84
N ARG A 798 16.07 -32.19 -39.70
CA ARG A 798 15.25 -33.38 -39.96
C ARG A 798 15.47 -34.41 -38.84
N PRO A 799 14.50 -35.31 -38.56
CA PRO A 799 14.63 -36.30 -37.50
C PRO A 799 15.35 -37.54 -38.01
N GLU A 800 16.23 -38.11 -37.19
CA GLU A 800 16.80 -39.44 -37.40
C GLU A 800 16.61 -40.29 -36.14
N LYS A 801 16.19 -41.54 -36.36
CA LYS A 801 15.85 -42.57 -35.37
C LYS A 801 17.10 -43.38 -35.01
N GLN A 802 16.90 -44.31 -34.05
CA GLN A 802 17.76 -45.38 -33.53
C GLN A 802 18.56 -44.92 -32.30
N GLY A 803 18.43 -45.51 -31.11
CA GLY A 803 18.02 -46.87 -30.72
C GLY A 803 19.26 -47.60 -30.23
N VAL A 804 19.34 -47.97 -28.95
CA VAL A 804 20.19 -49.07 -28.42
C VAL A 804 19.68 -49.46 -27.02
N VAL A 805 19.75 -50.77 -26.82
CA VAL A 805 19.29 -51.66 -25.76
C VAL A 805 20.47 -51.96 -24.81
N GLN A 806 20.20 -51.89 -23.50
CA GLN A 806 20.48 -52.86 -22.42
C GLN A 806 21.89 -53.43 -22.15
N GLU A 807 22.33 -53.27 -20.89
CA GLU A 807 23.07 -54.18 -19.96
C GLU A 807 23.78 -53.28 -18.92
N SER A 808 23.90 -53.55 -17.61
CA SER A 808 23.50 -54.61 -16.69
C SER A 808 23.68 -54.08 -15.24
N SER A 809 22.84 -54.56 -14.32
CA SER A 809 22.81 -54.36 -12.85
C SER A 809 24.11 -54.89 -12.15
N PRO A 810 24.41 -54.66 -10.83
CA PRO A 810 23.44 -54.63 -9.72
C PRO A 810 23.64 -53.70 -8.50
N GLU A 811 22.50 -53.51 -7.82
CA GLU A 811 22.22 -53.49 -6.36
C GLU A 811 22.90 -52.47 -5.43
N LEU A 812 22.08 -51.59 -4.86
CA LEU A 812 21.54 -51.73 -3.48
C LEU A 812 20.54 -50.59 -3.18
N GLU A 813 19.25 -50.95 -3.15
CA GLU A 813 18.28 -50.81 -2.03
C GLU A 813 18.51 -49.66 -0.99
N ILE A 814 17.54 -48.88 -0.50
CA ILE A 814 16.14 -49.15 -0.10
C ILE A 814 15.27 -47.87 -0.21
N SER A 815 14.00 -48.16 -0.43
CA SER A 815 12.79 -47.40 -0.71
C SER A 815 12.24 -46.43 0.35
N GLY A 816 11.43 -45.49 -0.15
CA GLY A 816 10.25 -44.92 0.51
C GLY A 816 9.18 -44.60 -0.56
N PRO A 817 7.97 -45.19 -0.52
CA PRO A 817 6.96 -45.00 -1.55
C PRO A 817 5.90 -43.93 -1.23
N GLN A 818 5.22 -43.59 -2.32
CA GLN A 818 4.23 -42.56 -2.63
C GLN A 818 2.93 -42.52 -1.81
N GLU A 819 2.33 -41.33 -1.92
CA GLU A 819 0.93 -40.95 -1.74
C GLU A 819 -0.11 -41.95 -2.29
N MET A 820 -1.24 -42.06 -1.59
CA MET A 820 -2.53 -42.42 -2.16
C MET A 820 -3.62 -41.44 -1.71
N LYS A 821 -4.45 -41.03 -2.68
CA LYS A 821 -5.73 -40.33 -2.55
C LYS A 821 -6.83 -41.32 -2.15
N GLU A 822 -7.79 -40.88 -1.33
CA GLU A 822 -9.18 -41.37 -1.37
C GLU A 822 -10.20 -40.24 -1.06
N GLU A 823 -11.40 -40.43 -1.62
CA GLU A 823 -12.59 -39.57 -1.71
C GLU A 823 -13.60 -39.82 -0.56
N PRO A 824 -14.74 -39.08 -0.45
CA PRO A 824 -15.44 -38.82 0.80
C PRO A 824 -16.56 -39.82 1.16
N VAL A 825 -16.96 -39.85 2.44
CA VAL A 825 -18.14 -40.58 2.95
C VAL A 825 -18.97 -39.68 3.87
N GLU A 826 -20.27 -39.60 3.59
CA GLU A 826 -21.32 -39.03 4.45
C GLU A 826 -21.71 -39.99 5.59
N GLY A 827 -22.02 -39.45 6.77
CA GLY A 827 -22.70 -40.17 7.85
C GLY A 827 -22.59 -39.44 9.20
N GLY A 828 -23.68 -38.81 9.65
CA GLY A 828 -23.75 -38.15 10.95
C GLY A 828 -24.23 -39.06 12.08
N LEU A 829 -23.83 -38.73 13.32
CA LEU A 829 -24.61 -38.72 14.60
C LEU A 829 -23.64 -38.37 15.76
N PRO A 830 -24.14 -37.93 16.93
CA PRO A 830 -23.65 -36.76 17.68
C PRO A 830 -22.52 -37.07 18.67
N ALA A 831 -21.75 -36.03 19.04
CA ALA A 831 -20.72 -36.12 20.05
C ALA A 831 -21.32 -36.25 21.47
N PRO A 832 -20.75 -37.09 22.35
CA PRO A 832 -21.23 -37.30 23.71
C PRO A 832 -20.83 -36.14 24.63
N GLU A 833 -21.74 -35.74 25.52
CA GLU A 833 -21.42 -34.93 26.70
C GLU A 833 -20.50 -35.75 27.63
N GLY A 834 -19.21 -35.40 27.66
CA GLY A 834 -18.22 -35.89 28.61
C GLY A 834 -17.85 -34.80 29.64
N PRO A 835 -17.41 -35.18 30.86
CA PRO A 835 -17.40 -34.30 32.02
C PRO A 835 -16.33 -33.20 31.92
N GLN A 836 -16.62 -32.07 32.57
CA GLN A 836 -15.71 -30.93 32.71
C GLN A 836 -14.33 -31.39 33.20
N PRO A 837 -13.23 -30.91 32.59
CA PRO A 837 -11.90 -31.14 33.14
C PRO A 837 -11.68 -30.20 34.33
N VAL A 838 -11.51 -30.82 35.49
CA VAL A 838 -10.89 -30.22 36.67
C VAL A 838 -9.47 -29.77 36.27
N PRO A 839 -9.00 -28.56 36.63
CA PRO A 839 -7.64 -28.15 36.33
C PRO A 839 -6.65 -29.02 37.11
N LEU A 840 -5.59 -29.49 36.43
CA LEU A 840 -4.46 -30.14 37.07
C LEU A 840 -3.75 -29.13 38.00
N PRO A 841 -3.32 -29.53 39.21
CA PRO A 841 -2.61 -28.64 40.12
C PRO A 841 -1.20 -28.35 39.58
N GLY A 842 -0.94 -27.11 39.15
CA GLY A 842 0.39 -26.65 38.77
C GLY A 842 0.51 -25.79 37.51
N GLU A 843 -0.56 -25.57 36.74
CA GLU A 843 -0.54 -24.59 35.64
C GLU A 843 -0.82 -23.18 36.19
N GLU A 844 0.23 -22.41 36.46
CA GLU A 844 0.12 -20.99 36.77
C GLU A 844 -0.37 -20.25 35.51
N GLY A 845 -1.67 -19.91 35.47
CA GLY A 845 -2.20 -19.07 34.40
C GLY A 845 -1.50 -17.71 34.33
N HIS A 846 -1.59 -17.06 33.17
CA HIS A 846 -0.99 -15.76 32.88
C HIS A 846 -2.06 -14.66 32.82
N PRO A 847 -2.73 -14.32 33.94
CA PRO A 847 -3.92 -13.49 33.91
C PRO A 847 -3.59 -12.00 33.71
N TYR A 848 -2.34 -11.57 33.87
CA TYR A 848 -2.01 -10.15 33.80
C TYR A 848 -1.49 -9.75 32.41
N VAL A 849 -1.96 -8.61 31.93
CA VAL A 849 -1.55 -8.00 30.66
C VAL A 849 -1.30 -6.51 30.84
N VAL A 850 -0.46 -5.95 29.96
CA VAL A 850 -0.28 -4.50 29.86
C VAL A 850 -1.13 -3.98 28.71
N HIS A 851 -2.10 -3.12 29.03
CA HIS A 851 -2.91 -2.37 28.09
C HIS A 851 -2.24 -1.05 27.71
N LEU A 852 -2.02 -0.85 26.42
CA LEU A 852 -1.31 0.34 25.90
C LEU A 852 -2.27 1.35 25.27
N SER A 853 -3.21 0.87 24.45
CA SER A 853 -4.10 1.73 23.68
C SER A 853 -5.39 1.00 23.27
N SER A 854 -6.40 1.75 22.88
CA SER A 854 -7.67 1.22 22.39
C SER A 854 -8.10 1.93 21.12
N HIS A 855 -8.35 1.17 20.07
CA HIS A 855 -8.74 1.69 18.76
C HIS A 855 -10.17 1.31 18.42
N ARG A 856 -10.88 2.18 17.69
CA ARG A 856 -12.19 1.86 17.11
C ARG A 856 -12.10 0.94 15.88
N TYR A 857 -10.93 0.88 15.24
CA TYR A 857 -10.69 0.09 14.04
C TYR A 857 -9.62 -0.95 14.27
N LEU A 858 -9.95 -2.21 13.98
CA LEU A 858 -9.04 -3.36 14.12
C LEU A 858 -7.74 -3.18 13.32
N SER A 859 -7.80 -2.54 12.15
CA SER A 859 -6.62 -2.28 11.31
C SER A 859 -5.57 -1.39 11.99
N LEU A 860 -5.99 -0.43 12.81
CA LEU A 860 -5.09 0.44 13.58
C LEU A 860 -4.46 -0.32 14.75
N ALA A 861 -5.26 -1.09 15.48
CA ALA A 861 -4.77 -1.95 16.57
C ALA A 861 -3.76 -2.99 16.05
N ASN A 862 -4.05 -3.64 14.92
CA ASN A 862 -3.15 -4.61 14.29
C ASN A 862 -1.84 -3.97 13.80
N ARG A 863 -1.89 -2.72 13.30
CA ARG A 863 -0.68 -1.98 12.91
C ARG A 863 0.22 -1.69 14.10
N GLU A 864 -0.35 -1.29 15.24
CA GLU A 864 0.39 -1.04 16.47
C GLU A 864 0.98 -2.33 17.06
N VAL A 865 0.20 -3.42 17.08
CA VAL A 865 0.68 -4.76 17.47
C VAL A 865 1.81 -5.23 16.57
N GLY A 866 1.74 -5.02 15.26
CA GLY A 866 2.82 -5.36 14.32
C GLY A 866 4.14 -4.66 14.67
N LEU A 867 4.09 -3.36 14.95
CA LEU A 867 5.26 -2.58 15.36
C LEU A 867 5.84 -3.02 16.72
N LEU A 868 4.99 -3.48 17.64
CA LEU A 868 5.43 -4.02 18.93
C LEU A 868 6.08 -5.40 18.78
N ARG A 869 5.53 -6.26 17.92
CA ARG A 869 6.10 -7.58 17.60
C ARG A 869 7.44 -7.49 16.89
N GLU A 870 7.60 -6.57 15.94
CA GLU A 870 8.90 -6.29 15.29
C GLU A 870 9.98 -5.88 16.30
N LYS A 871 9.58 -5.32 17.44
CA LYS A 871 10.46 -4.93 18.55
C LYS A 871 10.62 -6.01 19.62
N GLY A 872 10.10 -7.22 19.39
CA GLY A 872 10.25 -8.38 20.26
C GLY A 872 9.22 -8.51 21.37
N TYR A 873 8.15 -7.71 21.39
CA TYR A 873 7.10 -7.83 22.40
C TYR A 873 6.02 -8.84 22.01
N ASN A 874 5.54 -9.61 22.99
CA ASN A 874 4.38 -10.49 22.84
C ASN A 874 3.08 -9.67 22.84
N ALA A 875 2.83 -8.94 21.75
CA ALA A 875 1.68 -8.04 21.63
C ALA A 875 0.51 -8.71 20.89
N PHE A 876 -0.72 -8.40 21.29
CA PHE A 876 -1.94 -8.91 20.68
C PHE A 876 -3.12 -7.94 20.83
N VAL A 877 -4.20 -8.22 20.07
CA VAL A 877 -5.42 -7.42 20.11
C VAL A 877 -6.52 -8.21 20.81
N ALA A 878 -7.23 -7.57 21.74
CA ALA A 878 -8.47 -8.11 22.30
C ALA A 878 -9.63 -7.13 22.05
N SER A 879 -10.77 -7.64 21.59
CA SER A 879 -12.00 -6.85 21.52
C SER A 879 -12.54 -6.62 22.94
N ALA A 880 -13.04 -5.41 23.18
CA ALA A 880 -13.74 -5.05 24.39
C ALA A 880 -14.93 -4.16 24.03
N ARG A 881 -16.12 -4.55 24.49
CA ARG A 881 -17.33 -3.72 24.33
C ARG A 881 -17.39 -2.77 25.52
N ILE A 882 -17.31 -1.47 25.26
CA ILE A 882 -17.44 -0.45 26.31
C ILE A 882 -18.89 0.02 26.32
N PRO A 883 -19.59 -0.02 27.47
CA PRO A 883 -20.93 0.55 27.61
C PRO A 883 -20.97 1.98 27.07
N ASP A 884 -22.01 2.32 26.31
CA ASP A 884 -22.25 3.64 25.68
C ASP A 884 -21.23 4.11 24.61
N LYS A 885 -20.12 3.37 24.41
CA LYS A 885 -19.06 3.73 23.45
C LYS A 885 -18.86 2.72 22.32
N GLY A 886 -19.38 1.50 22.46
CA GLY A 886 -19.36 0.47 21.41
C GLY A 886 -18.13 -0.45 21.47
N LEU A 887 -17.84 -1.14 20.36
CA LEU A 887 -16.73 -2.09 20.25
C LEU A 887 -15.39 -1.36 20.08
N PHE A 888 -14.41 -1.70 20.92
CA PHE A 888 -13.03 -1.24 20.81
C PHE A 888 -12.07 -2.43 20.74
N TYR A 889 -10.92 -2.20 20.15
CA TYR A 889 -9.83 -3.16 20.04
C TYR A 889 -8.67 -2.68 20.90
N ARG A 890 -8.44 -3.36 22.03
CA ARG A 890 -7.36 -3.09 22.99
C ARG A 890 -6.06 -3.67 22.46
N VAL A 891 -5.00 -2.86 22.44
CA VAL A 891 -3.63 -3.32 22.22
C VAL A 891 -3.06 -3.74 23.56
N LEU A 892 -2.76 -5.03 23.67
CA LEU A 892 -2.27 -5.68 24.88
C LEU A 892 -0.87 -6.23 24.66
N VAL A 893 -0.05 -6.23 25.70
CA VAL A 893 1.30 -6.80 25.70
C VAL A 893 1.45 -7.76 26.87
N GLY A 894 1.99 -8.93 26.56
CA GLY A 894 2.48 -9.92 27.52
C GLY A 894 1.44 -10.86 28.11
N ASP A 895 1.96 -11.82 28.83
CA ASP A 895 1.36 -12.99 29.45
C ASP A 895 2.04 -13.17 30.81
N PHE A 896 1.71 -12.28 31.74
CA PHE A 896 2.40 -12.19 33.03
C PHE A 896 1.67 -13.02 34.08
N VAL A 897 2.45 -13.76 34.87
CA VAL A 897 1.95 -14.58 35.99
C VAL A 897 1.60 -13.67 37.17
N THR A 898 2.43 -12.65 37.42
CA THR A 898 2.25 -11.71 38.54
C THR A 898 1.96 -10.29 38.06
N GLU A 899 1.20 -9.53 38.87
CA GLU A 899 0.92 -8.12 38.59
C GLU A 899 2.19 -7.27 38.59
N GLU A 900 3.18 -7.62 39.43
CA GLU A 900 4.46 -6.91 39.54
C GLU A 900 5.29 -6.99 38.25
N GLU A 901 5.33 -8.16 37.59
CA GLU A 901 6.01 -8.33 36.30
C GLU A 901 5.34 -7.51 35.18
N ALA A 902 4.01 -7.53 35.15
CA ALA A 902 3.25 -6.69 34.21
C ALA A 902 3.52 -5.21 34.46
N ARG A 903 3.58 -4.78 35.72
CA ARG A 903 3.81 -3.38 36.10
C ARG A 903 5.22 -2.90 35.77
N ARG A 904 6.24 -3.72 36.01
CA ARG A 904 7.63 -3.43 35.57
C ARG A 904 7.71 -3.27 34.05
N THR A 905 7.01 -4.13 33.29
CA THR A 905 6.98 -4.03 31.82
C THR A 905 6.23 -2.78 31.35
N ALA A 906 5.12 -2.43 32.01
CA ALA A 906 4.38 -1.20 31.74
C ALA A 906 5.26 0.06 31.94
N ASP A 907 5.97 0.13 33.06
CA ASP A 907 6.88 1.24 33.38
C ASP A 907 8.03 1.34 32.37
N GLN A 908 8.61 0.20 31.94
CA GLN A 908 9.64 0.16 30.90
C GLN A 908 9.12 0.65 29.54
N LEU A 909 7.89 0.30 29.17
CA LEU A 909 7.28 0.72 27.90
C LEU A 909 7.02 2.24 27.88
N VAL A 910 6.61 2.82 29.00
CA VAL A 910 6.43 4.27 29.15
C VAL A 910 7.80 4.98 29.17
N ALA A 911 8.77 4.49 29.95
CA ALA A 911 10.11 5.08 30.04
C ALA A 911 10.87 5.05 28.70
N ALA A 912 10.65 4.01 27.89
CA ALA A 912 11.23 3.91 26.54
C ALA A 912 10.50 4.78 25.49
N GLY A 913 9.49 5.56 25.89
CA GLY A 913 8.67 6.38 24.98
C GLY A 913 7.84 5.56 24.00
N ARG A 914 7.59 4.29 24.30
CA ARG A 914 6.90 3.34 23.40
C ARG A 914 5.39 3.34 23.60
N ALA A 915 4.90 3.89 24.71
CA ALA A 915 3.49 4.16 24.96
C ALA A 915 3.32 5.44 25.78
N GLN A 916 2.26 6.21 25.51
CA GLN A 916 1.89 7.38 26.32
C GLN A 916 1.24 6.97 27.65
N TYR A 917 0.69 5.77 27.71
CA TYR A 917 0.04 5.16 28.86
C TYR A 917 0.23 3.65 28.79
N ALA A 918 0.44 3.00 29.94
CA ALA A 918 0.50 1.55 30.07
C ALA A 918 -0.18 1.14 31.38
N GLY A 919 -1.36 0.50 31.29
CA GLY A 919 -2.14 0.04 32.44
C GLY A 919 -2.10 -1.47 32.57
N VAL A 920 -2.05 -2.00 33.79
CA VAL A 920 -2.12 -3.46 34.02
C VAL A 920 -3.59 -3.89 34.15
N LEU A 921 -4.00 -4.91 33.40
CA LEU A 921 -5.33 -5.51 33.48
C LEU A 921 -5.21 -6.99 33.86
N LYS A 922 -6.17 -7.49 34.64
CA LYS A 922 -6.32 -8.91 34.94
C LYS A 922 -7.42 -9.51 34.05
N LEU A 923 -7.03 -10.29 33.05
CA LEU A 923 -7.88 -10.96 32.05
C LEU A 923 -7.58 -12.47 32.03
N PRO A 924 -8.10 -13.23 33.01
CA PRO A 924 -7.73 -14.63 33.22
C PRO A 924 -8.32 -15.62 32.20
N TYR A 925 -9.33 -15.23 31.42
CA TYR A 925 -10.03 -16.14 30.49
C TYR A 925 -9.77 -15.80 29.03
N ALA A 926 -9.68 -16.82 28.18
CA ALA A 926 -9.63 -16.69 26.73
C ALA A 926 -10.32 -17.89 26.05
N ILE A 927 -10.66 -17.75 24.77
CA ILE A 927 -11.24 -18.82 23.96
C ILE A 927 -10.12 -19.44 23.12
N LEU A 928 -9.75 -20.69 23.41
CA LEU A 928 -8.80 -21.48 22.64
C LEU A 928 -9.51 -22.08 21.43
N VAL A 929 -9.11 -21.67 20.22
CA VAL A 929 -9.67 -22.14 18.94
C VAL A 929 -8.95 -23.39 18.44
N GLY A 930 -7.66 -23.54 18.74
CA GLY A 930 -6.91 -24.73 18.36
C GLY A 930 -5.42 -24.61 18.67
N SER A 931 -4.73 -25.75 18.55
CA SER A 931 -3.29 -25.85 18.73
C SER A 931 -2.60 -26.38 17.49
N PHE A 932 -1.41 -25.87 17.19
CA PHE A 932 -0.73 -26.10 15.92
C PHE A 932 0.76 -26.41 16.13
N PRO A 933 1.36 -27.32 15.34
CA PRO A 933 2.75 -27.75 15.51
C PRO A 933 3.79 -26.76 14.95
N SER A 934 3.38 -25.71 14.24
CA SER A 934 4.30 -24.72 13.67
C SER A 934 3.70 -23.33 13.54
N GLU A 935 4.57 -22.31 13.55
CA GLU A 935 4.21 -20.89 13.41
C GLU A 935 3.49 -20.61 12.07
N GLY A 936 3.91 -21.28 10.99
CA GLY A 936 3.26 -21.16 9.68
C GLY A 936 1.88 -21.84 9.60
N ALA A 937 1.60 -22.85 10.43
CA ALA A 937 0.28 -23.47 10.51
C ALA A 937 -0.70 -22.58 11.27
N VAL A 938 -0.29 -22.04 12.43
CA VAL A 938 -1.13 -21.15 13.23
C VAL A 938 -1.43 -19.83 12.53
N GLU A 939 -0.48 -19.25 11.78
CA GLU A 939 -0.71 -17.97 11.09
C GLU A 939 -1.68 -18.12 9.90
N ARG A 940 -1.69 -19.28 9.22
CA ARG A 940 -2.67 -19.59 8.17
C ARG A 940 -4.09 -19.64 8.74
N GLU A 941 -4.27 -20.24 9.91
CA GLU A 941 -5.58 -20.30 10.56
C GLU A 941 -5.99 -18.93 11.13
N ALA A 942 -5.04 -18.20 11.75
CA ALA A 942 -5.25 -16.83 12.19
C ALA A 942 -5.70 -15.91 11.04
N GLN A 943 -5.15 -16.10 9.83
CA GLN A 943 -5.52 -15.32 8.66
C GLN A 943 -6.97 -15.59 8.22
N LYS A 944 -7.47 -16.83 8.30
CA LYS A 944 -8.88 -17.16 8.01
C LYS A 944 -9.83 -16.46 8.98
N LEU A 945 -9.55 -16.53 10.28
CA LEU A 945 -10.35 -15.88 11.33
C LEU A 945 -10.33 -14.35 11.19
N ARG A 946 -9.18 -13.75 10.78
CA ARG A 946 -9.10 -12.31 10.48
C ARG A 946 -9.97 -11.88 9.29
N ILE A 947 -10.10 -12.74 8.27
CA ILE A 947 -10.99 -12.49 7.12
C ILE A 947 -12.47 -12.50 7.55
N GLN A 948 -12.81 -13.31 8.56
CA GLN A 948 -14.13 -13.35 9.19
C GLN A 948 -14.36 -12.19 10.17
N GLY A 949 -13.41 -11.25 10.32
CA GLY A 949 -13.55 -10.08 11.18
C GLY A 949 -13.14 -10.29 12.64
N LEU A 950 -12.60 -11.46 12.98
CA LEU A 950 -12.12 -11.79 14.31
C LEU A 950 -10.69 -11.30 14.54
N SER A 951 -10.28 -11.23 15.82
CA SER A 951 -8.97 -10.76 16.24
C SER A 951 -8.19 -11.88 16.96
N PRO A 952 -7.74 -12.92 16.25
CA PRO A 952 -7.03 -14.03 16.86
C PRO A 952 -5.58 -13.68 17.16
N TYR A 953 -5.02 -14.30 18.20
CA TYR A 953 -3.60 -14.21 18.54
C TYR A 953 -3.05 -15.58 18.97
N SER A 954 -1.77 -15.81 18.68
CA SER A 954 -1.11 -17.09 18.97
C SER A 954 -0.09 -16.94 20.09
N VAL A 955 -0.04 -17.91 21.00
CA VAL A 955 0.98 -18.01 22.04
C VAL A 955 1.84 -19.24 21.78
N ARG A 956 3.15 -19.08 21.93
CA ARG A 956 4.12 -20.18 21.81
C ARG A 956 4.23 -20.88 23.17
N VAL A 957 3.92 -22.17 23.22
CA VAL A 957 3.97 -23.00 24.42
C VAL A 957 5.06 -24.06 24.24
N ARG A 958 5.90 -24.24 25.27
CA ARG A 958 6.95 -25.27 25.27
C ARG A 958 6.49 -26.42 26.15
N LEU A 959 6.21 -27.57 25.54
CA LEU A 959 5.78 -28.76 26.27
C LEU A 959 7.00 -29.52 26.77
N PRO A 960 6.96 -30.10 27.98
CA PRO A 960 8.10 -30.80 28.58
C PRO A 960 8.68 -31.93 27.71
N ASP A 961 7.83 -32.66 26.95
CA ASP A 961 8.24 -33.88 26.24
C ASP A 961 7.85 -33.92 24.74
N GLU A 962 7.15 -32.92 24.19
CA GLU A 962 6.56 -32.98 22.82
C GLU A 962 7.01 -31.84 21.88
N GLY A 963 7.93 -30.98 22.31
CA GLY A 963 8.44 -29.87 21.50
C GLY A 963 7.67 -28.56 21.69
N THR A 964 7.62 -27.71 20.66
CA THR A 964 7.00 -26.38 20.71
C THR A 964 5.66 -26.39 19.98
N GLU A 965 4.61 -25.99 20.68
CA GLU A 965 3.25 -25.88 20.14
C GLU A 965 2.82 -24.41 20.09
N TYR A 966 1.98 -24.04 19.12
CA TYR A 966 1.38 -22.72 19.00
C TYR A 966 -0.12 -22.81 19.24
N ARG A 967 -0.60 -22.17 20.30
CA ARG A 967 -2.03 -22.13 20.66
C ARG A 967 -2.68 -20.86 20.14
N LEU A 968 -3.81 -20.98 19.45
CA LEU A 968 -4.55 -19.86 18.85
C LEU A 968 -5.75 -19.48 19.72
N PHE A 969 -5.78 -18.22 20.16
CA PHE A 969 -6.80 -17.69 21.03
C PHE A 969 -7.60 -16.57 20.37
N VAL A 970 -8.84 -16.41 20.83
CA VAL A 970 -9.72 -15.29 20.50
C VAL A 970 -10.22 -14.64 21.80
N GLY A 971 -10.02 -13.32 21.90
CA GLY A 971 -10.44 -12.52 23.05
C GLY A 971 -9.62 -12.75 24.32
N ALA A 972 -9.76 -11.83 25.28
CA ALA A 972 -9.20 -11.93 26.62
C ALA A 972 -10.20 -11.24 27.57
N PHE A 973 -10.72 -12.00 28.54
CA PHE A 973 -11.92 -11.66 29.28
C PHE A 973 -11.65 -11.60 30.79
N ALA A 974 -12.37 -10.70 31.46
CA ALA A 974 -12.24 -10.54 32.91
C ALA A 974 -13.02 -11.63 33.66
N THR A 975 -14.15 -12.07 33.09
CA THR A 975 -15.03 -13.11 33.68
C THR A 975 -15.27 -14.25 32.69
N ARG A 976 -15.66 -15.42 33.22
CA ARG A 976 -16.03 -16.58 32.41
C ARG A 976 -17.30 -16.32 31.60
N ASP A 977 -18.29 -15.63 32.17
CA ASP A 977 -19.56 -15.31 31.51
C ASP A 977 -19.35 -14.42 30.26
N GLU A 978 -18.40 -13.48 30.30
CA GLU A 978 -18.00 -12.69 29.13
C GLU A 978 -17.40 -13.56 28.02
N ALA A 979 -16.60 -14.56 28.39
CA ALA A 979 -16.04 -15.51 27.44
C ALA A 979 -17.11 -16.46 26.88
N GLU A 980 -18.09 -16.87 27.69
CA GLU A 980 -19.22 -17.73 27.27
C GLU A 980 -20.15 -17.01 26.29
N ALA A 981 -20.46 -15.74 26.53
CA ALA A 981 -21.26 -14.95 25.60
C ALA A 981 -20.60 -14.83 24.21
N VAL A 982 -19.28 -14.59 24.17
CA VAL A 982 -18.55 -14.48 22.91
C VAL A 982 -18.33 -15.85 22.25
N ALA A 983 -18.08 -16.90 23.03
CA ALA A 983 -17.98 -18.27 22.50
C ALA A 983 -19.31 -18.72 21.85
N GLY A 984 -20.45 -18.40 22.46
CA GLY A 984 -21.76 -18.69 21.88
C GLY A 984 -22.10 -17.89 20.61
N GLU A 985 -21.50 -16.71 20.43
CA GLU A 985 -21.56 -15.97 19.15
C GLU A 985 -20.67 -16.62 18.08
N LEU A 986 -19.46 -17.05 18.45
CA LEU A 986 -18.53 -17.74 17.54
C LEU A 986 -19.07 -19.09 17.05
N GLU A 987 -19.74 -19.85 17.92
CA GLU A 987 -20.36 -21.12 17.54
C GLU A 987 -21.48 -20.93 16.50
N LYS A 988 -22.25 -19.85 16.59
CA LYS A 988 -23.27 -19.49 15.56
C LYS A 988 -22.64 -19.16 14.22
N GLU A 989 -21.39 -18.72 14.21
CA GLU A 989 -20.59 -18.48 13.00
C GLU A 989 -19.80 -19.72 12.54
N GLY A 990 -19.98 -20.87 13.20
CA GLY A 990 -19.34 -22.14 12.85
C GLY A 990 -17.91 -22.31 13.37
N ILE A 991 -17.51 -21.50 14.36
CA ILE A 991 -16.16 -21.52 14.96
C ILE A 991 -16.28 -22.10 16.36
N SER A 992 -15.87 -23.36 16.53
CA SER A 992 -15.83 -24.00 17.85
C SER A 992 -14.58 -23.57 18.60
N GLY A 993 -14.74 -23.20 19.87
CA GLY A 993 -13.64 -22.77 20.74
C GLY A 993 -13.91 -23.13 22.19
N ARG A 994 -12.86 -23.53 22.91
CA ARG A 994 -12.95 -23.92 24.32
C ARG A 994 -12.48 -22.78 25.22
N ILE A 995 -13.27 -22.44 26.22
CA ILE A 995 -12.87 -21.45 27.22
C ILE A 995 -11.82 -22.07 28.14
N VAL A 996 -10.70 -21.39 28.29
CA VAL A 996 -9.59 -21.81 29.14
C VAL A 996 -9.09 -20.66 29.99
N LEU A 997 -8.39 -20.99 31.08
CA LEU A 997 -7.53 -20.05 31.76
C LEU A 997 -6.32 -19.78 30.86
N ARG A 998 -5.99 -18.51 30.70
CA ARG A 998 -5.03 -18.04 29.70
C ARG A 998 -3.59 -18.29 30.10
#